data_AF-R7L5R9-F1
#
_entry.id   AF-R7L5R9-F1
#
_cell.length_a   1.000
_cell.length_b   1.000
_cell.length_c   1.000
_cell.angle_alpha   90.00
_cell.angle_beta   90.00
_cell.angle_gamma   90.00
#
_symmetry.space_group_name_H-M   'P 1'
#
loop_
_entity.id
_entity.type
_entity.pdbx_description
1 polymer ?
#
loop_
_entity_poly.entity_id
_entity_poly.type
_entity_poly.pdbx_seq_one_letter_code
_entity_poly.pdbx_strand_id
1 'polypeptide(L)'
;MKDGNYSGWSPKHKARWNIEGDDLSTHSSPLAEVEAALLLDDEDYYKNIALPTIEYTLSRRAAHFRTFKTDETAYGVNLHELKIPGEIWKADYYVSLDSLLGGKNKWLYGLAKTSDGKLNFRESSTPAWTQKLGYYIVEPSPELLEEIKADCDKWIEKNFESGYRYDVNFQSFINYGLYPYWWYLPELYKATKDKKYLDYAEKGAFFTMSGLWDFPTPPEGKITINKDNFSCGISHIWWKGREHYRHGADISLGAAKALKEAELNKQNLPFFIPEKQVDAKLVSRIGVGIEQHSTYIGALSNIVMPSWANEMLKVYQLTGRDVLMKFSRHSIIGRYSNFLGYYVNGFTDIMHDSRYPYMGPDITSFYYHHAPCHFAQTADYLFTQIEVATSDNITFPYVRQQGYVWFTDRIFGKSGGKIFSDNDCRPILDKRAVRPDSPKVSTLMARSKNTIWAILYNDSAKKISTSVEFDSLAKAMKGAIAEGEIESYDASGNKLPKTYTFYGDKIVDIEPMSVVALKIPAEDYENPSAKLGELGSDAHIRLESSKLPKGWGEMHAFRIRGPFGKDSIYVVFTGGFESKDAKISLNIKSPQSSITRGYYPYEISVYPLSPESDIVFDVSVFEGGKQLWKSEELALKK
;
A
#
# COMPACT_ATOMS: atom_id res chain seq x y z
N MET A 1 -7.76 0.76 8.22
CA MET A 1 -7.59 1.68 7.07
C MET A 1 -8.87 2.40 6.64
N LYS A 2 -10.08 1.81 6.76
CA LYS A 2 -11.37 2.44 6.36
C LYS A 2 -11.91 3.48 7.34
N ASP A 3 -11.72 3.27 8.64
CA ASP A 3 -12.16 4.24 9.66
C ASP A 3 -11.29 5.51 9.60
N GLY A 4 -11.89 6.64 9.23
CA GLY A 4 -11.14 7.87 8.99
C GLY A 4 -10.44 8.43 10.23
N ASN A 5 -11.03 8.27 11.41
CA ASN A 5 -10.45 8.81 12.65
C ASN A 5 -9.22 7.99 13.09
N TYR A 6 -9.36 6.67 13.14
CA TYR A 6 -8.29 5.79 13.62
C TYR A 6 -7.20 5.56 12.57
N SER A 7 -7.52 5.72 11.28
CA SER A 7 -6.55 5.59 10.20
C SER A 7 -5.90 6.92 9.80
N GLY A 8 -6.21 8.00 10.52
CA GLY A 8 -5.66 9.33 10.29
C GLY A 8 -5.99 9.91 8.92
N TRP A 9 -7.12 9.52 8.31
CA TRP A 9 -7.51 10.01 6.99
C TRP A 9 -8.07 11.43 7.08
N SER A 10 -7.62 12.30 6.18
CA SER A 10 -8.09 13.68 6.06
C SER A 10 -8.77 13.88 4.71
N PRO A 11 -10.12 13.93 4.64
CA PRO A 11 -10.84 14.19 3.39
C PRO A 11 -10.47 15.52 2.73
N LYS A 12 -10.09 16.53 3.53
CA LYS A 12 -9.61 17.83 3.03
C LYS A 12 -8.29 17.71 2.27
N HIS A 13 -7.36 16.89 2.77
CA HIS A 13 -6.06 16.70 2.16
C HIS A 13 -6.06 15.62 1.09
N LYS A 14 -7.06 14.71 1.13
CA LYS A 14 -7.13 13.46 0.35
C LYS A 14 -5.97 12.50 0.65
N ALA A 15 -5.50 12.50 1.88
CA ALA A 15 -4.35 11.74 2.32
C ALA A 15 -4.42 11.45 3.82
N ARG A 16 -3.50 10.61 4.29
CA ARG A 16 -3.32 10.31 5.71
C ARG A 16 -2.41 11.35 6.36
N TRP A 17 -2.65 11.65 7.63
CA TRP A 17 -1.80 12.55 8.40
C TRP A 17 -0.36 12.04 8.45
N ASN A 18 0.57 12.95 8.21
CA ASN A 18 1.95 12.80 8.61
C ASN A 18 2.10 13.49 9.96
N ILE A 19 2.47 12.67 10.94
CA ILE A 19 2.48 13.04 12.35
C ILE A 19 3.65 13.98 12.69
N GLU A 20 4.58 14.18 11.77
CA GLU A 20 5.83 14.93 11.96
C GLU A 20 5.68 16.43 11.65
N GLY A 21 4.46 16.93 11.39
CA GLY A 21 4.24 18.37 11.30
C GLY A 21 2.79 18.82 11.26
N ASP A 22 2.57 20.09 11.64
CA ASP A 22 1.26 20.77 11.62
C ASP A 22 0.60 20.69 10.24
N ASP A 23 -0.62 20.14 10.20
CA ASP A 23 -1.46 19.98 9.00
C ASP A 23 -0.76 19.27 7.85
N LEU A 24 0.25 18.44 8.16
CA LEU A 24 1.00 17.69 7.17
C LEU A 24 0.29 16.37 6.86
N SER A 25 0.13 16.08 5.58
CA SER A 25 -0.36 14.80 5.09
C SER A 25 0.65 14.17 4.14
N THR A 26 0.61 12.84 3.98
CA THR A 26 1.54 12.12 3.11
C THR A 26 0.89 10.93 2.42
N HIS A 27 1.23 10.73 1.15
CA HIS A 27 1.00 9.46 0.44
C HIS A 27 2.30 8.70 0.27
N SER A 28 2.46 7.63 1.04
CA SER A 28 3.66 6.79 1.02
C SER A 28 3.58 5.65 0.03
N SER A 29 2.38 5.06 -0.13
CA SER A 29 2.13 3.95 -1.04
C SER A 29 0.73 4.09 -1.66
N PRO A 30 0.54 5.03 -2.58
CA PRO A 30 -0.79 5.37 -3.09
C PRO A 30 -1.50 4.23 -3.84
N LEU A 31 -0.78 3.37 -4.57
CA LEU A 31 -1.40 2.21 -5.24
C LEU A 31 -1.88 1.15 -4.25
N ALA A 32 -1.36 1.09 -3.02
CA ALA A 32 -1.86 0.19 -1.98
C ALA A 32 -3.29 0.55 -1.54
N GLU A 33 -3.68 1.82 -1.65
CA GLU A 33 -5.06 2.24 -1.39
C GLU A 33 -6.01 1.74 -2.48
N VAL A 34 -5.54 1.67 -3.73
CA VAL A 34 -6.27 1.09 -4.86
C VAL A 34 -6.35 -0.44 -4.71
N GLU A 35 -5.25 -1.10 -4.36
CA GLU A 35 -5.21 -2.52 -4.06
C GLU A 35 -6.19 -2.89 -2.94
N ALA A 36 -6.23 -2.12 -1.84
CA ALA A 36 -7.17 -2.36 -0.76
C ALA A 36 -8.62 -2.33 -1.26
N ALA A 37 -8.99 -1.38 -2.14
CA ALA A 37 -10.31 -1.36 -2.74
C ALA A 37 -10.58 -2.59 -3.62
N LEU A 38 -9.62 -3.00 -4.44
CA LEU A 38 -9.75 -4.13 -5.38
C LEU A 38 -9.83 -5.48 -4.65
N LEU A 39 -8.89 -5.74 -3.73
CA LEU A 39 -8.82 -6.99 -2.97
C LEU A 39 -10.02 -7.15 -2.05
N LEU A 40 -10.49 -6.08 -1.40
CA LEU A 40 -11.68 -6.15 -0.54
C LEU A 40 -13.00 -6.07 -1.33
N ASP A 41 -12.91 -5.90 -2.66
CA ASP A 41 -14.04 -5.59 -3.54
C ASP A 41 -14.86 -4.40 -3.02
N ASP A 42 -14.27 -3.41 -2.34
CA ASP A 42 -14.96 -2.38 -1.55
C ASP A 42 -15.09 -1.05 -2.31
N GLU A 43 -16.22 -0.88 -3.01
CA GLU A 43 -16.54 0.36 -3.74
C GLU A 43 -16.64 1.59 -2.81
N ASP A 44 -17.07 1.42 -1.56
CA ASP A 44 -17.11 2.52 -0.60
C ASP A 44 -15.69 2.95 -0.20
N TYR A 45 -14.76 2.00 -0.05
CA TYR A 45 -13.35 2.32 0.16
C TYR A 45 -12.76 3.02 -1.06
N TYR A 46 -13.09 2.55 -2.27
CA TYR A 46 -12.69 3.22 -3.51
C TYR A 46 -13.16 4.68 -3.52
N LYS A 47 -14.47 4.90 -3.34
CA LYS A 47 -15.06 6.24 -3.37
C LYS A 47 -14.46 7.19 -2.35
N ASN A 48 -14.24 6.72 -1.13
CA ASN A 48 -13.90 7.61 -0.01
C ASN A 48 -12.39 7.72 0.27
N ILE A 49 -11.57 6.79 -0.21
CA ILE A 49 -10.12 6.73 0.04
C ILE A 49 -9.32 6.60 -1.27
N ALA A 50 -9.57 5.56 -2.07
CA ALA A 50 -8.70 5.27 -3.22
C ALA A 50 -8.83 6.30 -4.36
N LEU A 51 -10.06 6.69 -4.73
CA LEU A 51 -10.30 7.74 -5.72
C LEU A 51 -9.71 9.09 -5.27
N PRO A 52 -9.96 9.58 -4.03
CA PRO A 52 -9.25 10.75 -3.51
C PRO A 52 -7.73 10.61 -3.53
N THR A 53 -7.19 9.41 -3.29
CA THR A 53 -5.74 9.14 -3.39
C THR A 53 -5.25 9.31 -4.83
N ILE A 54 -5.98 8.81 -5.83
CA ILE A 54 -5.68 9.04 -7.25
C ILE A 54 -5.71 10.53 -7.57
N GLU A 55 -6.72 11.26 -7.09
CA GLU A 55 -6.84 12.70 -7.30
C GLU A 55 -5.67 13.46 -6.66
N TYR A 56 -5.19 13.00 -5.50
CA TYR A 56 -3.99 13.54 -4.86
C TYR A 56 -2.77 13.36 -5.76
N THR A 57 -2.52 12.15 -6.29
CA THR A 57 -1.33 11.88 -7.11
C THR A 57 -1.34 12.60 -8.46
N LEU A 58 -2.52 13.01 -8.93
CA LEU A 58 -2.66 13.86 -10.11
C LEU A 58 -2.32 15.33 -9.84
N SER A 59 -2.64 15.84 -8.64
CA SER A 59 -2.73 17.28 -8.38
C SER A 59 -1.69 17.85 -7.42
N ARG A 60 -1.18 17.05 -6.48
CA ARG A 60 -0.20 17.52 -5.50
C ARG A 60 1.19 17.45 -6.09
N ARG A 61 1.96 18.50 -5.81
CA ARG A 61 3.33 18.59 -6.28
C ARG A 61 4.22 17.47 -5.72
N ALA A 62 4.09 17.14 -4.44
CA ALA A 62 4.95 16.20 -3.73
C ALA A 62 4.16 15.09 -3.01
N ALA A 63 4.88 14.13 -2.41
CA ALA A 63 4.27 13.13 -1.51
C ALA A 63 3.67 13.76 -0.26
N HIS A 64 4.20 14.92 0.14
CA HIS A 64 3.84 15.66 1.33
C HIS A 64 2.96 16.85 0.94
N PHE A 65 1.90 17.10 1.70
CA PHE A 65 0.97 18.20 1.41
C PHE A 65 0.41 18.86 2.66
N ARG A 66 0.30 20.19 2.64
CA ARG A 66 -0.37 21.03 3.65
C ARG A 66 -1.37 21.96 2.99
N THR A 67 -2.39 22.40 3.74
CA THR A 67 -3.40 23.33 3.19
C THR A 67 -3.03 24.81 3.29
N PHE A 68 -1.84 25.13 3.81
CA PHE A 68 -1.36 26.50 3.97
C PHE A 68 0.15 26.63 3.73
N LYS A 69 0.58 27.85 3.43
CA LYS A 69 1.99 28.19 3.25
C LYS A 69 2.68 28.39 4.60
N THR A 70 3.83 27.75 4.78
CA THR A 70 4.74 27.94 5.91
C THR A 70 6.18 27.73 5.46
N ASP A 71 7.11 28.41 6.12
CA ASP A 71 8.55 28.25 5.93
C ASP A 71 9.17 27.28 6.96
N GLU A 72 8.39 26.82 7.94
CA GLU A 72 8.84 25.93 9.03
C GLU A 72 8.54 24.46 8.71
N THR A 73 9.48 23.79 8.02
CA THR A 73 9.30 22.38 7.67
C THR A 73 10.64 21.66 7.43
N ALA A 74 10.77 20.46 8.00
CA ALA A 74 11.88 19.55 7.72
C ALA A 74 11.80 18.92 6.31
N TYR A 75 10.65 19.04 5.64
CA TYR A 75 10.33 18.42 4.34
C TYR A 75 10.41 19.41 3.17
N GLY A 76 11.06 20.56 3.38
CA GLY A 76 11.23 21.61 2.38
C GLY A 76 10.07 22.60 2.32
N VAL A 77 10.26 23.66 1.54
CA VAL A 77 9.28 24.73 1.32
C VAL A 77 8.26 24.35 0.25
N ASN A 78 7.12 25.06 0.21
CA ASN A 78 6.09 24.93 -0.83
C ASN A 78 5.24 23.64 -0.82
N LEU A 79 5.09 22.98 0.33
CA LEU A 79 4.23 21.80 0.50
C LEU A 79 2.72 22.06 0.31
N HIS A 80 2.32 23.30 0.04
CA HIS A 80 0.95 23.67 -0.29
C HIS A 80 0.70 23.73 -1.79
N GLU A 81 1.74 23.67 -2.65
CA GLU A 81 1.59 23.83 -4.10
C GLU A 81 0.88 22.63 -4.74
N LEU A 82 0.04 22.95 -5.72
CA LEU A 82 -0.54 21.98 -6.65
C LEU A 82 0.15 22.11 -8.00
N LYS A 83 0.48 20.98 -8.62
CA LYS A 83 1.18 20.91 -9.90
C LYS A 83 0.74 19.64 -10.64
N ILE A 84 0.47 19.79 -11.93
CA ILE A 84 -0.08 18.72 -12.76
C ILE A 84 0.76 18.54 -14.03
N PRO A 85 1.38 17.37 -14.26
CA PRO A 85 1.52 16.26 -13.30
C PRO A 85 2.40 16.66 -12.10
N GLY A 86 2.22 15.95 -10.98
CA GLY A 86 3.06 16.09 -9.79
C GLY A 86 4.53 15.71 -10.03
N GLU A 87 5.40 15.99 -9.08
CA GLU A 87 6.86 15.75 -9.19
C GLU A 87 7.27 14.34 -8.77
N ILE A 88 6.51 13.71 -7.86
CA ILE A 88 6.91 12.42 -7.27
C ILE A 88 6.41 11.19 -8.04
N TRP A 89 5.22 11.24 -8.63
CA TRP A 89 4.62 10.10 -9.33
C TRP A 89 4.83 10.25 -10.83
N LYS A 90 5.31 9.18 -11.46
CA LYS A 90 5.95 9.21 -12.77
C LYS A 90 5.51 8.04 -13.64
N ALA A 91 6.23 7.77 -14.73
CA ALA A 91 5.82 6.84 -15.77
C ALA A 91 5.38 5.47 -15.22
N ASP A 92 6.20 4.88 -14.35
CA ASP A 92 5.94 3.61 -13.68
C ASP A 92 4.63 3.63 -12.89
N TYR A 93 4.37 4.70 -12.13
CA TYR A 93 3.13 4.87 -11.38
C TYR A 93 1.91 5.01 -12.28
N TYR A 94 1.93 5.89 -13.30
CA TYR A 94 0.75 6.20 -14.09
C TYR A 94 0.28 5.03 -14.96
N VAL A 95 1.20 4.24 -15.53
CA VAL A 95 0.81 3.01 -16.25
C VAL A 95 0.34 1.92 -15.30
N SER A 96 0.94 1.83 -14.12
CA SER A 96 0.50 0.89 -13.07
C SER A 96 -0.89 1.22 -12.56
N LEU A 97 -1.20 2.52 -12.40
CA LEU A 97 -2.53 2.99 -12.04
C LEU A 97 -3.55 2.62 -13.12
N ASP A 98 -3.27 2.89 -14.41
CA ASP A 98 -4.16 2.46 -15.50
C ASP A 98 -4.43 0.96 -15.42
N SER A 99 -3.38 0.17 -15.25
CA SER A 99 -3.45 -1.29 -15.15
C SER A 99 -4.36 -1.77 -14.01
N LEU A 100 -4.26 -1.16 -12.82
CA LEU A 100 -5.11 -1.48 -11.66
C LEU A 100 -6.56 -1.02 -11.85
N LEU A 101 -6.80 0.05 -12.60
CA LEU A 101 -8.14 0.56 -12.94
C LEU A 101 -8.80 -0.20 -14.11
N GLY A 102 -8.18 -1.28 -14.59
CA GLY A 102 -8.71 -2.13 -15.67
C GLY A 102 -8.20 -1.77 -17.07
N GLY A 103 -7.19 -0.92 -17.18
CA GLY A 103 -6.54 -0.57 -18.45
C GLY A 103 -7.35 0.37 -19.34
N LYS A 104 -8.26 1.17 -18.75
CA LYS A 104 -9.25 1.97 -19.48
C LYS A 104 -9.04 3.48 -19.41
N ASN A 105 -7.94 3.97 -18.85
CA ASN A 105 -7.62 5.38 -18.63
C ASN A 105 -6.36 5.77 -19.44
N LYS A 106 -6.40 5.63 -20.76
CA LYS A 106 -5.22 5.82 -21.63
C LYS A 106 -4.65 7.23 -21.65
N TRP A 107 -5.42 8.24 -21.26
CA TRP A 107 -4.89 9.59 -21.01
C TRP A 107 -3.76 9.63 -19.97
N LEU A 108 -3.68 8.67 -19.03
CA LEU A 108 -2.59 8.57 -18.04
C LEU A 108 -1.21 8.40 -18.71
N TYR A 109 -1.15 7.83 -19.91
CA TYR A 109 0.11 7.69 -20.66
C TYR A 109 0.65 9.03 -21.15
N GLY A 110 -0.22 10.05 -21.27
CA GLY A 110 0.20 11.42 -21.50
C GLY A 110 0.99 11.99 -20.32
N LEU A 111 0.62 11.63 -19.08
CA LEU A 111 1.33 12.03 -17.85
C LEU A 111 2.60 11.23 -17.60
N ALA A 112 2.70 10.02 -18.16
CA ALA A 112 3.89 9.19 -18.12
C ALA A 112 5.05 9.73 -18.98
N LYS A 113 4.80 10.74 -19.82
CA LYS A 113 5.78 11.28 -20.77
C LYS A 113 6.14 12.73 -20.47
N THR A 114 7.36 13.10 -20.82
CA THR A 114 7.82 14.50 -20.89
C THR A 114 7.26 15.18 -22.14
N SER A 115 7.40 16.50 -22.24
CA SER A 115 6.94 17.28 -23.39
C SER A 115 7.61 16.91 -24.72
N ASP A 116 8.82 16.33 -24.69
CA ASP A 116 9.52 15.77 -25.85
C ASP A 116 9.16 14.29 -26.13
N GLY A 117 8.19 13.74 -25.40
CA GLY A 117 7.63 12.41 -25.63
C GLY A 117 8.39 11.23 -24.99
N LYS A 118 9.46 11.50 -24.23
CA LYS A 118 10.22 10.45 -23.51
C LYS A 118 9.51 10.00 -22.25
N LEU A 119 9.79 8.79 -21.80
CA LEU A 119 9.31 8.31 -20.51
C LEU A 119 9.90 9.16 -19.38
N ASN A 120 9.03 9.63 -18.49
CA ASN A 120 9.39 10.48 -17.37
C ASN A 120 9.54 9.62 -16.12
N PHE A 121 10.76 9.36 -15.67
CA PHE A 121 11.04 8.66 -14.40
C PHE A 121 11.56 9.66 -13.36
N ARG A 122 11.32 9.41 -12.07
CA ARG A 122 11.82 10.32 -11.02
C ARG A 122 13.26 9.96 -10.66
N GLU A 123 14.01 10.96 -10.24
CA GLU A 123 15.19 10.70 -9.41
C GLU A 123 14.72 10.40 -7.99
N SER A 124 15.20 9.30 -7.41
CA SER A 124 14.85 8.88 -6.05
C SER A 124 16.05 8.29 -5.33
N SER A 125 15.87 7.99 -4.04
CA SER A 125 16.85 7.27 -3.22
C SER A 125 17.10 5.83 -3.67
N THR A 126 16.33 5.33 -4.64
CA THR A 126 16.44 3.99 -5.20
C THR A 126 17.02 4.03 -6.62
N PRO A 127 17.68 2.97 -7.09
CA PRO A 127 18.32 2.95 -8.40
C PRO A 127 17.32 3.21 -9.54
N ALA A 128 17.68 4.05 -10.51
CA ALA A 128 16.77 4.46 -11.58
C ALA A 128 16.22 3.28 -12.41
N TRP A 129 17.00 2.20 -12.57
CA TRP A 129 16.58 1.00 -13.30
C TRP A 129 15.36 0.29 -12.67
N THR A 130 15.10 0.47 -11.37
CA THR A 130 13.96 -0.19 -10.70
C THR A 130 12.62 0.38 -11.15
N GLN A 131 12.54 1.69 -11.38
CA GLN A 131 11.33 2.34 -11.91
C GLN A 131 11.09 1.94 -13.37
N LYS A 132 12.15 1.86 -14.19
CA LYS A 132 12.07 1.33 -15.56
C LYS A 132 11.55 -0.11 -15.56
N LEU A 133 12.03 -0.95 -14.65
CA LEU A 133 11.51 -2.31 -14.48
C LEU A 133 10.05 -2.32 -14.03
N GLY A 134 9.64 -1.40 -13.14
CA GLY A 134 8.24 -1.19 -12.76
C GLY A 134 7.34 -0.88 -13.95
N TYR A 135 7.79 -0.02 -14.87
CA TYR A 135 7.11 0.26 -16.14
C TYR A 135 7.08 -0.98 -17.05
N TYR A 136 8.22 -1.65 -17.23
CA TYR A 136 8.35 -2.86 -18.07
C TYR A 136 7.41 -4.00 -17.65
N ILE A 137 7.14 -4.16 -16.36
CA ILE A 137 6.18 -5.17 -15.85
C ILE A 137 4.78 -4.96 -16.44
N VAL A 138 4.40 -3.70 -16.70
CA VAL A 138 3.09 -3.35 -17.27
C VAL A 138 3.14 -3.27 -18.79
N GLU A 139 4.22 -2.70 -19.33
CA GLU A 139 4.45 -2.46 -20.76
C GLU A 139 5.80 -3.07 -21.20
N PRO A 140 5.84 -4.39 -21.45
CA PRO A 140 7.07 -5.07 -21.83
C PRO A 140 7.59 -4.58 -23.19
N SER A 141 8.87 -4.21 -23.25
CA SER A 141 9.58 -3.87 -24.49
C SER A 141 10.98 -4.49 -24.46
N PRO A 142 11.41 -5.19 -25.53
CA PRO A 142 12.77 -5.71 -25.64
C PRO A 142 13.83 -4.60 -25.52
N GLU A 143 13.59 -3.44 -26.13
CA GLU A 143 14.50 -2.29 -26.11
C GLU A 143 14.65 -1.74 -24.69
N LEU A 144 13.52 -1.57 -23.98
CA LEU A 144 13.52 -1.14 -22.59
C LEU A 144 14.20 -2.16 -21.67
N LEU A 145 14.01 -3.46 -21.91
CA LEU A 145 14.66 -4.50 -21.12
C LEU A 145 16.19 -4.45 -21.27
N GLU A 146 16.71 -4.24 -22.48
CA GLU A 146 18.14 -4.06 -22.68
C GLU A 146 18.69 -2.80 -21.99
N GLU A 147 17.93 -1.70 -22.00
CA GLU A 147 18.28 -0.50 -21.24
C GLU A 147 18.31 -0.76 -19.72
N ILE A 148 17.31 -1.46 -19.19
CA ILE A 148 17.25 -1.85 -17.76
C ILE A 148 18.45 -2.70 -17.39
N LYS A 149 18.80 -3.70 -18.22
CA LYS A 149 19.97 -4.56 -18.00
C LYS A 149 21.25 -3.74 -17.95
N ALA A 150 21.48 -2.86 -18.93
CA ALA A 150 22.67 -2.03 -18.98
C ALA A 150 22.80 -1.09 -17.77
N ASP A 151 21.69 -0.49 -17.33
CA ASP A 151 21.67 0.37 -16.15
C ASP A 151 21.87 -0.42 -14.85
N CYS A 152 21.26 -1.60 -14.75
CA CYS A 152 21.42 -2.50 -13.61
C CYS A 152 22.86 -3.02 -13.52
N ASP A 153 23.49 -3.38 -14.63
CA ASP A 153 24.87 -3.87 -14.67
C ASP A 153 25.86 -2.80 -14.18
N LYS A 154 25.74 -1.56 -14.66
CA LYS A 154 26.51 -0.42 -14.14
C LYS A 154 26.27 -0.19 -12.66
N TRP A 155 25.03 -0.34 -12.22
CA TRP A 155 24.67 -0.21 -10.81
C TRP A 155 25.30 -1.33 -9.96
N ILE A 156 25.31 -2.58 -10.45
CA ILE A 156 25.94 -3.73 -9.79
C ILE A 156 27.44 -3.51 -9.64
N GLU A 157 28.13 -3.17 -10.73
CA GLU A 157 29.57 -2.89 -10.72
C GLU A 157 29.91 -1.82 -9.65
N LYS A 158 29.15 -0.72 -9.65
CA LYS A 158 29.32 0.36 -8.68
C LYS A 158 29.06 -0.07 -7.24
N ASN A 159 27.99 -0.83 -6.96
CA ASN A 159 27.51 -1.03 -5.60
C ASN A 159 27.91 -2.37 -4.96
N PHE A 160 28.29 -3.37 -5.76
CA PHE A 160 28.67 -4.70 -5.25
C PHE A 160 30.13 -5.07 -5.51
N GLU A 161 30.75 -4.55 -6.58
CA GLU A 161 32.07 -5.02 -7.05
C GLU A 161 33.19 -4.02 -6.77
N SER A 162 32.94 -2.72 -6.94
CA SER A 162 33.95 -1.66 -6.82
C SER A 162 34.60 -1.52 -5.42
N GLY A 163 34.11 -2.26 -4.42
CA GLY A 163 34.58 -2.18 -3.03
C GLY A 163 34.26 -0.85 -2.33
N TYR A 164 33.46 0.01 -2.96
CA TYR A 164 33.16 1.36 -2.47
C TYR A 164 32.41 1.30 -1.14
N ARG A 165 33.07 1.73 -0.06
CA ARG A 165 32.49 1.89 1.27
C ARG A 165 32.23 3.38 1.51
N TYR A 166 30.97 3.75 1.66
CA TYR A 166 30.61 5.10 2.12
C TYR A 166 30.81 5.16 3.63
N ASP A 167 31.26 6.30 4.15
CA ASP A 167 30.98 6.66 5.54
C ASP A 167 29.46 6.88 5.65
N VAL A 168 28.78 5.92 6.27
CA VAL A 168 27.33 5.98 6.42
C VAL A 168 27.02 7.07 7.44
N ASN A 169 26.31 8.11 6.99
CA ASN A 169 25.88 9.19 7.87
C ASN A 169 25.00 8.62 8.98
N PHE A 170 25.07 9.21 10.18
CA PHE A 170 24.23 8.89 11.32
C PHE A 170 22.72 8.87 10.99
N GLN A 171 22.27 9.72 10.05
CA GLN A 171 20.88 9.80 9.60
C GLN A 171 20.57 8.90 8.39
N SER A 172 21.52 8.10 7.92
CA SER A 172 21.29 7.21 6.78
C SER A 172 20.38 6.05 7.16
N PHE A 173 19.41 5.79 6.29
CA PHE A 173 18.56 4.62 6.38
C PHE A 173 19.32 3.36 6.03
N ILE A 174 19.14 2.31 6.82
CA ILE A 174 19.89 1.07 6.69
C ILE A 174 19.45 0.29 5.45
N ASN A 175 18.13 0.22 5.23
CA ASN A 175 17.53 -0.67 4.21
C ASN A 175 17.88 -0.34 2.75
N TYR A 176 18.41 0.85 2.48
CA TYR A 176 18.89 1.23 1.14
C TYR A 176 20.24 1.96 1.14
N GLY A 177 20.69 2.48 2.29
CA GLY A 177 21.92 3.26 2.40
C GLY A 177 23.12 2.47 2.93
N LEU A 178 22.91 1.42 3.73
CA LEU A 178 24.01 0.62 4.29
C LEU A 178 24.42 -0.52 3.35
N TYR A 179 23.48 -1.04 2.55
CA TYR A 179 23.72 -2.08 1.57
C TYR A 179 23.02 -1.77 0.24
N PRO A 180 23.45 -2.38 -0.88
CA PRO A 180 22.83 -2.15 -2.18
C PRO A 180 21.35 -2.58 -2.22
N TYR A 181 20.48 -1.68 -2.68
CA TYR A 181 19.05 -1.91 -2.84
C TYR A 181 18.71 -2.99 -3.89
N TRP A 182 18.73 -4.26 -3.48
CA TRP A 182 18.70 -5.45 -4.33
C TRP A 182 17.30 -5.98 -4.66
N TRP A 183 16.26 -5.44 -4.04
CA TRP A 183 14.91 -6.02 -3.96
C TRP A 183 14.21 -6.27 -5.31
N TYR A 184 14.65 -5.62 -6.39
CA TYR A 184 14.12 -5.82 -7.74
C TYR A 184 14.90 -6.86 -8.57
N LEU A 185 16.06 -7.35 -8.09
CA LEU A 185 16.89 -8.30 -8.82
C LEU A 185 16.22 -9.67 -9.06
N PRO A 186 15.42 -10.25 -8.12
CA PRO A 186 14.68 -11.47 -8.40
C PRO A 186 13.72 -11.32 -9.59
N GLU A 187 13.11 -10.14 -9.73
CA GLU A 187 12.21 -9.81 -10.84
C GLU A 187 12.97 -9.70 -12.16
N LEU A 188 14.12 -9.03 -12.16
CA LEU A 188 14.97 -8.92 -13.34
C LEU A 188 15.50 -10.28 -13.78
N TYR A 189 15.84 -11.17 -12.84
CA TYR A 189 16.14 -12.57 -13.14
C TYR A 189 14.94 -13.29 -13.76
N LYS A 190 13.72 -13.12 -13.23
CA LYS A 190 12.53 -13.75 -13.84
C LYS A 190 12.32 -13.30 -15.28
N ALA A 191 12.54 -12.02 -15.58
CA ALA A 191 12.39 -11.43 -16.91
C ALA A 191 13.49 -11.84 -17.91
N THR A 192 14.73 -12.02 -17.46
CA THR A 192 15.90 -12.23 -18.34
C THR A 192 16.45 -13.65 -18.34
N LYS A 193 16.21 -14.41 -17.26
CA LYS A 193 16.87 -15.67 -16.91
C LYS A 193 18.41 -15.57 -16.79
N ASP A 194 18.95 -14.37 -16.71
CA ASP A 194 20.39 -14.16 -16.52
C ASP A 194 20.75 -14.34 -15.05
N LYS A 195 21.44 -15.45 -14.76
CA LYS A 195 21.79 -15.90 -13.41
C LYS A 195 22.52 -14.84 -12.59
N LYS A 196 23.26 -13.92 -13.22
CA LYS A 196 23.98 -12.85 -12.50
C LYS A 196 23.07 -12.06 -11.58
N TYR A 197 21.83 -11.76 -12.01
CA TYR A 197 20.89 -11.00 -11.20
C TYR A 197 20.42 -11.79 -9.98
N LEU A 198 20.26 -13.11 -10.11
CA LEU A 198 19.94 -13.98 -8.99
C LEU A 198 21.11 -14.07 -8.00
N ASP A 199 22.34 -14.21 -8.50
CA ASP A 199 23.53 -14.29 -7.66
C ASP A 199 23.74 -12.99 -6.85
N TYR A 200 23.48 -11.83 -7.46
CA TYR A 200 23.50 -10.53 -6.76
C TYR A 200 22.30 -10.30 -5.84
N ALA A 201 21.12 -10.85 -6.17
CA ALA A 201 19.97 -10.86 -5.27
C ALA A 201 20.28 -11.64 -3.99
N GLU A 202 20.92 -12.81 -4.12
CA GLU A 202 21.35 -13.63 -2.99
C GLU A 202 22.38 -12.89 -2.13
N LYS A 203 23.40 -12.28 -2.75
CA LYS A 203 24.39 -11.45 -2.03
C LYS A 203 23.74 -10.28 -1.29
N GLY A 204 22.80 -9.59 -1.93
CA GLY A 204 22.02 -8.53 -1.32
C GLY A 204 21.18 -9.01 -0.13
N ALA A 205 20.52 -10.17 -0.26
CA ALA A 205 19.74 -10.76 0.82
C ALA A 205 20.60 -11.09 2.05
N PHE A 206 21.83 -11.56 1.84
CA PHE A 206 22.79 -11.75 2.94
C PHE A 206 23.22 -10.44 3.60
N PHE A 207 23.36 -9.34 2.85
CA PHE A 207 23.59 -8.02 3.45
C PHE A 207 22.41 -7.56 4.28
N THR A 208 21.18 -7.69 3.78
CA THR A 208 19.99 -7.39 4.59
C THR A 208 19.98 -8.23 5.87
N MET A 209 20.24 -9.54 5.77
CA MET A 209 20.29 -10.44 6.93
C MET A 209 21.31 -9.99 7.97
N SER A 210 22.47 -9.44 7.57
CA SER A 210 23.48 -8.94 8.50
C SER A 210 23.07 -7.68 9.28
N GLY A 211 22.02 -6.98 8.83
CA GLY A 211 21.40 -5.86 9.55
C GLY A 211 20.21 -6.24 10.43
N LEU A 212 19.87 -7.53 10.52
CA LEU A 212 18.74 -8.03 11.32
C LEU A 212 19.24 -8.74 12.59
N TRP A 213 18.42 -8.71 13.63
CA TRP A 213 18.72 -9.49 14.83
C TRP A 213 18.69 -11.00 14.53
N ASP A 214 19.72 -11.70 14.98
CA ASP A 214 19.84 -13.16 14.97
C ASP A 214 20.06 -13.74 16.38
N PHE A 215 20.43 -12.88 17.35
CA PHE A 215 20.71 -13.19 18.75
C PHE A 215 20.18 -12.08 19.70
N PRO A 216 19.81 -12.35 20.97
CA PRO A 216 19.73 -13.66 21.60
C PRO A 216 18.56 -14.49 21.10
N THR A 217 18.78 -15.81 21.03
CA THR A 217 17.68 -16.76 20.88
C THR A 217 16.72 -16.61 22.06
N PRO A 218 15.40 -16.46 21.82
CA PRO A 218 14.44 -16.39 22.92
C PRO A 218 14.54 -17.69 23.75
N PRO A 219 14.56 -17.60 25.09
CA PRO A 219 14.63 -18.78 25.94
C PRO A 219 13.41 -19.68 25.74
N GLU A 220 13.52 -20.96 26.08
CA GLU A 220 12.35 -21.84 26.09
C GLU A 220 11.35 -21.42 27.18
N GLY A 221 10.06 -21.54 26.88
CA GLY A 221 8.99 -21.25 27.83
C GLY A 221 8.55 -19.78 27.84
N LYS A 222 8.14 -19.32 29.02
CA LYS A 222 7.53 -17.99 29.19
C LYS A 222 8.51 -17.00 29.82
N ILE A 223 8.36 -15.74 29.46
CA ILE A 223 9.07 -14.61 30.08
C ILE A 223 8.09 -13.55 30.59
N THR A 224 8.52 -12.81 31.61
CA THR A 224 7.82 -11.62 32.09
C THR A 224 7.97 -10.49 31.09
N ILE A 225 6.85 -9.91 30.66
CA ILE A 225 6.80 -8.69 29.86
C ILE A 225 6.07 -7.58 30.61
N ASN A 226 6.28 -6.33 30.18
CA ASN A 226 5.78 -5.13 30.86
C ASN A 226 6.10 -5.11 32.37
N LYS A 227 7.37 -5.39 32.71
CA LYS A 227 7.81 -5.55 34.10
C LYS A 227 7.41 -4.34 34.94
N ASP A 228 7.01 -4.59 36.19
CA ASP A 228 6.56 -3.57 37.14
C ASP A 228 5.29 -2.81 36.66
N ASN A 229 4.52 -3.41 35.75
CA ASN A 229 3.36 -2.86 35.06
C ASN A 229 3.67 -1.67 34.14
N PHE A 230 4.86 -1.63 33.54
CA PHE A 230 5.26 -0.59 32.62
C PHE A 230 5.83 -1.15 31.31
N SER A 231 5.50 -0.49 30.20
CA SER A 231 6.13 -0.74 28.91
C SER A 231 6.92 0.46 28.43
N CYS A 232 8.12 0.19 27.89
CA CYS A 232 8.95 1.19 27.22
C CYS A 232 8.41 1.37 25.80
N GLY A 233 7.79 2.53 25.55
CA GLY A 233 7.34 2.92 24.21
C GLY A 233 8.03 4.18 23.73
N ILE A 234 7.81 4.53 22.47
CA ILE A 234 8.03 5.93 22.06
C ILE A 234 7.12 6.79 22.94
N SER A 235 7.52 7.96 23.41
CA SER A 235 6.69 8.85 24.25
C SER A 235 6.36 10.20 23.61
N HIS A 236 6.93 10.48 22.43
CA HIS A 236 6.72 11.71 21.68
C HIS A 236 5.23 11.99 21.39
N ILE A 237 4.76 13.22 21.66
CA ILE A 237 3.40 13.64 21.32
C ILE A 237 3.44 14.28 19.93
N TRP A 238 2.83 13.61 18.96
CA TRP A 238 2.91 13.99 17.55
C TRP A 238 1.75 14.88 17.10
N TRP A 239 1.77 15.31 15.84
CA TRP A 239 0.67 16.03 15.22
C TRP A 239 -0.42 15.08 14.70
N LYS A 240 -1.69 15.51 14.81
CA LYS A 240 -2.83 14.96 14.06
C LYS A 240 -3.65 16.13 13.53
N GLY A 241 -3.43 16.48 12.26
CA GLY A 241 -3.91 17.75 11.74
C GLY A 241 -3.19 18.90 12.44
N ARG A 242 -3.95 19.80 13.08
CA ARG A 242 -3.40 21.00 13.74
C ARG A 242 -3.25 20.89 15.25
N GLU A 243 -3.50 19.69 15.78
CA GLU A 243 -3.46 19.43 17.22
C GLU A 243 -2.34 18.44 17.54
N HIS A 244 -1.70 18.65 18.69
CA HIS A 244 -0.85 17.63 19.28
C HIS A 244 -1.74 16.51 19.85
N TYR A 245 -1.47 15.29 19.44
CA TYR A 245 -2.32 14.14 19.70
C TYR A 245 -1.47 12.89 19.94
N ARG A 246 -1.92 12.07 20.89
CA ARG A 246 -1.43 10.71 21.05
C ARG A 246 -2.56 9.80 21.52
N HIS A 247 -2.76 8.70 20.81
CA HIS A 247 -3.88 7.80 21.09
C HIS A 247 -3.70 7.11 22.46
N GLY A 248 -4.74 7.16 23.30
CA GLY A 248 -4.71 6.61 24.66
C GLY A 248 -3.88 7.39 25.68
N ALA A 249 -3.34 8.56 25.33
CA ALA A 249 -2.70 9.48 26.29
C ALA A 249 -3.71 10.54 26.77
N ASP A 250 -3.81 10.75 28.08
CA ASP A 250 -4.55 11.88 28.64
C ASP A 250 -3.71 13.16 28.57
N ILE A 251 -3.79 13.84 27.44
CA ILE A 251 -3.14 15.14 27.22
C ILE A 251 -3.86 16.31 27.90
N SER A 252 -5.00 16.05 28.58
CA SER A 252 -5.77 17.08 29.30
C SER A 252 -5.21 17.40 30.68
N LEU A 253 -4.29 16.58 31.20
CA LEU A 253 -3.44 16.92 32.32
C LEU A 253 -2.63 18.18 31.95
N GLY A 254 -3.05 19.34 32.46
CA GLY A 254 -2.48 20.66 32.16
C GLY A 254 -0.96 20.78 32.33
N ALA A 255 -0.33 19.81 33.00
CA ALA A 255 1.13 19.66 33.05
C ALA A 255 1.76 19.44 31.66
N ALA A 256 1.12 18.69 30.74
CA ALA A 256 1.64 18.46 29.39
C ALA A 256 1.59 19.72 28.50
N LYS A 257 0.64 20.63 28.73
CA LYS A 257 0.59 21.95 28.07
C LYS A 257 1.62 22.94 28.63
N ALA A 258 2.10 22.72 29.85
CA ALA A 258 3.06 23.60 30.52
C ALA A 258 4.53 23.21 30.27
N LEU A 259 4.78 21.96 29.84
CA LEU A 259 6.11 21.47 29.50
C LEU A 259 6.51 21.96 28.11
N LYS A 260 7.74 22.45 27.96
CA LYS A 260 8.29 22.74 26.63
C LYS A 260 8.43 21.43 25.85
N GLU A 261 8.30 21.48 24.53
CA GLU A 261 8.45 20.32 23.63
C GLU A 261 9.72 19.50 23.93
N ALA A 262 10.81 20.18 24.30
CA ALA A 262 12.08 19.57 24.71
C ALA A 262 12.03 18.80 26.05
N GLU A 263 11.08 19.07 26.94
CA GLU A 263 10.87 18.35 28.21
C GLU A 263 9.95 17.13 28.04
N LEU A 264 8.92 17.25 27.18
CA LEU A 264 8.09 16.12 26.76
C LEU A 264 8.93 15.06 26.02
N ASN A 265 9.85 15.48 25.15
CA ASN A 265 10.73 14.60 24.39
C ASN A 265 11.83 13.92 25.23
N LYS A 266 12.09 14.42 26.44
CA LYS A 266 13.09 13.84 27.37
C LYS A 266 12.49 12.79 28.30
N GLN A 267 11.16 12.73 28.42
CA GLN A 267 10.51 11.76 29.29
C GLN A 267 10.10 10.57 28.44
N ASN A 268 10.78 9.44 28.59
CA ASN A 268 10.23 8.11 28.29
C ASN A 268 9.05 7.88 29.25
N LEU A 269 7.92 8.57 29.03
CA LEU A 269 6.73 8.46 29.85
C LEU A 269 6.30 6.99 29.84
N PRO A 270 6.39 6.28 30.96
CA PRO A 270 6.11 4.85 30.96
C PRO A 270 4.60 4.66 30.89
N PHE A 271 4.15 3.84 29.94
CA PHE A 271 2.74 3.50 29.83
C PHE A 271 2.41 2.41 30.84
N PHE A 272 1.35 2.61 31.62
CA PHE A 272 0.84 1.57 32.50
C PHE A 272 0.25 0.44 31.66
N ILE A 273 0.98 -0.66 31.56
CA ILE A 273 0.57 -1.87 30.83
C ILE A 273 0.82 -3.04 31.77
N PRO A 274 -0.21 -3.84 32.13
CA PRO A 274 -0.06 -4.88 33.12
C PRO A 274 1.07 -5.86 32.81
N GLU A 275 1.83 -6.19 33.84
CA GLU A 275 2.83 -7.25 33.82
C GLU A 275 2.14 -8.59 33.55
N LYS A 276 2.73 -9.41 32.67
CA LYS A 276 2.24 -10.77 32.41
C LYS A 276 3.32 -11.68 31.85
N GLN A 277 3.04 -12.98 31.87
CA GLN A 277 3.88 -14.03 31.28
C GLN A 277 3.40 -14.38 29.88
N VAL A 278 4.28 -14.28 28.88
CA VAL A 278 4.02 -14.71 27.49
C VAL A 278 5.11 -15.67 27.02
N ASP A 279 4.84 -16.46 25.98
CA ASP A 279 5.89 -17.24 25.31
C ASP A 279 7.00 -16.30 24.82
N ALA A 280 8.26 -16.60 25.12
CA ALA A 280 9.39 -15.75 24.75
C ALA A 280 9.50 -15.51 23.24
N LYS A 281 9.03 -16.46 22.43
CA LYS A 281 9.03 -16.35 20.96
C LYS A 281 8.10 -15.25 20.46
N LEU A 282 7.00 -14.95 21.18
CA LEU A 282 6.02 -13.95 20.78
C LEU A 282 6.62 -12.54 20.65
N VAL A 283 7.57 -12.22 21.52
CA VAL A 283 8.21 -10.89 21.60
C VAL A 283 9.67 -10.93 21.16
N SER A 284 10.09 -12.01 20.48
CA SER A 284 11.46 -12.18 19.99
C SER A 284 11.88 -11.07 19.05
N ARG A 285 13.12 -10.58 19.10
CA ARG A 285 13.61 -9.58 18.14
C ARG A 285 14.16 -10.17 16.85
N ILE A 286 14.32 -11.50 16.77
CA ILE A 286 14.94 -12.16 15.62
C ILE A 286 14.23 -11.79 14.32
N GLY A 287 14.99 -11.42 13.29
CA GLY A 287 14.48 -11.00 11.99
C GLY A 287 13.98 -9.55 11.92
N VAL A 288 13.89 -8.84 13.05
CA VAL A 288 13.54 -7.42 13.05
C VAL A 288 14.79 -6.58 12.78
N GLY A 289 14.62 -5.45 12.09
CA GLY A 289 15.70 -4.53 11.72
C GLY A 289 15.60 -3.18 12.42
N ILE A 290 16.55 -2.31 12.10
CA ILE A 290 16.60 -0.92 12.54
C ILE A 290 16.49 0.01 11.33
N GLU A 291 15.89 1.18 11.54
CA GLU A 291 15.62 2.13 10.46
C GLU A 291 16.86 2.97 10.09
N GLN A 292 17.38 3.68 11.10
CA GLN A 292 18.55 4.55 11.03
C GLN A 292 19.39 4.35 12.29
N HIS A 293 20.66 4.75 12.23
CA HIS A 293 21.51 4.78 13.42
C HIS A 293 20.95 5.77 14.47
N SER A 294 20.39 6.89 14.02
CA SER A 294 19.81 7.94 14.85
C SER A 294 18.59 7.51 15.64
N THR A 295 17.71 6.70 15.06
CA THR A 295 16.46 6.26 15.72
C THR A 295 16.70 5.14 16.74
N TYR A 296 17.82 4.40 16.61
CA TYR A 296 18.18 3.34 17.56
C TYR A 296 18.81 3.87 18.86
N ILE A 297 19.75 4.82 18.80
CA ILE A 297 20.53 5.26 19.99
C ILE A 297 19.67 6.04 21.01
N GLY A 298 18.56 6.64 20.60
CA GLY A 298 17.64 7.36 21.51
C GLY A 298 16.59 6.48 22.20
N ALA A 299 16.03 5.50 21.47
CA ALA A 299 14.85 4.76 21.91
C ALA A 299 14.95 3.23 21.73
N LEU A 300 16.11 2.67 21.35
CA LEU A 300 16.33 1.23 21.08
C LEU A 300 15.25 0.60 20.17
N SER A 301 14.71 1.39 19.25
CA SER A 301 13.49 1.06 18.52
C SER A 301 13.80 0.23 17.29
N ASN A 302 13.12 -0.91 17.18
CA ASN A 302 13.15 -1.75 15.99
C ASN A 302 12.00 -1.37 15.07
N ILE A 303 12.18 -1.54 13.76
CA ILE A 303 11.09 -1.35 12.80
C ILE A 303 10.46 -2.67 12.41
N VAL A 304 9.13 -2.70 12.34
CA VAL A 304 8.36 -3.87 11.92
C VAL A 304 7.65 -3.57 10.60
N MET A 305 8.45 -3.16 9.61
CA MET A 305 8.04 -3.00 8.20
C MET A 305 9.08 -3.62 7.26
N PRO A 306 9.20 -4.96 7.25
CA PRO A 306 10.14 -5.70 6.42
C PRO A 306 9.72 -5.82 4.94
N SER A 307 9.79 -4.73 4.16
CA SER A 307 9.59 -4.78 2.69
C SER A 307 10.58 -5.68 1.93
N TRP A 308 11.58 -6.26 2.62
CA TRP A 308 12.51 -7.25 2.07
C TRP A 308 12.06 -8.71 2.23
N ALA A 309 11.08 -9.00 3.09
CA ALA A 309 10.78 -10.38 3.51
C ALA A 309 10.23 -11.25 2.37
N ASN A 310 9.32 -10.70 1.57
CA ASN A 310 8.82 -11.30 0.33
C ASN A 310 9.97 -11.57 -0.66
N GLU A 311 10.89 -10.61 -0.85
CA GLU A 311 12.01 -10.79 -1.79
C GLU A 311 12.98 -11.89 -1.32
N MET A 312 13.19 -12.03 -0.01
CA MET A 312 13.94 -13.17 0.55
C MET A 312 13.26 -14.52 0.27
N LEU A 313 11.92 -14.59 0.29
CA LEU A 313 11.20 -15.81 -0.09
C LEU A 313 11.40 -16.14 -1.57
N LYS A 314 11.39 -15.14 -2.46
CA LYS A 314 11.65 -15.35 -3.89
C LYS A 314 13.07 -15.83 -4.14
N VAL A 315 14.06 -15.23 -3.48
CA VAL A 315 15.45 -15.73 -3.57
C VAL A 315 15.52 -17.17 -3.05
N TYR A 316 14.85 -17.49 -1.94
CA TYR A 316 14.77 -18.87 -1.45
C TYR A 316 14.16 -19.82 -2.49
N GLN A 317 13.03 -19.48 -3.11
CA GLN A 317 12.38 -20.29 -4.16
C GLN A 317 13.36 -20.63 -5.30
N LEU A 318 14.23 -19.68 -5.65
CA LEU A 318 15.15 -19.79 -6.79
C LEU A 318 16.50 -20.42 -6.44
N THR A 319 16.89 -20.46 -5.16
CA THR A 319 18.24 -20.88 -4.73
C THR A 319 18.25 -22.06 -3.75
N GLY A 320 17.13 -22.34 -3.06
CA GLY A 320 17.05 -23.33 -1.99
C GLY A 320 17.77 -22.93 -0.70
N ARG A 321 18.07 -21.64 -0.49
CA ARG A 321 18.76 -21.16 0.73
C ARG A 321 17.80 -21.03 1.91
N ASP A 322 17.65 -22.11 2.69
CA ASP A 322 16.75 -22.17 3.86
C ASP A 322 16.90 -21.02 4.86
N VAL A 323 18.12 -20.50 5.04
CA VAL A 323 18.36 -19.38 5.97
C VAL A 323 17.58 -18.13 5.57
N LEU A 324 17.45 -17.85 4.27
CA LEU A 324 16.69 -16.70 3.77
C LEU A 324 15.20 -16.88 4.02
N MET A 325 14.67 -18.10 3.82
CA MET A 325 13.28 -18.42 4.20
C MET A 325 13.04 -18.20 5.70
N LYS A 326 13.96 -18.63 6.56
CA LYS A 326 13.84 -18.47 8.02
C LYS A 326 13.81 -17.00 8.44
N PHE A 327 14.75 -16.18 7.97
CA PHE A 327 14.79 -14.75 8.30
C PHE A 327 13.59 -13.98 7.75
N SER A 328 13.20 -14.30 6.52
CA SER A 328 11.96 -13.79 5.92
C SER A 328 10.76 -14.01 6.84
N ARG A 329 10.54 -15.26 7.28
CA ARG A 329 9.43 -15.62 8.17
C ARG A 329 9.52 -14.97 9.54
N HIS A 330 10.71 -14.92 10.15
CA HIS A 330 10.93 -14.26 11.44
C HIS A 330 10.63 -12.75 11.41
N SER A 331 10.74 -12.12 10.23
CA SER A 331 10.49 -10.70 10.06
C SER A 331 9.00 -10.35 10.14
N ILE A 332 8.09 -11.27 9.82
CA ILE A 332 6.66 -10.93 9.57
C ILE A 332 5.64 -11.87 10.23
N ILE A 333 5.90 -13.19 10.29
CA ILE A 333 4.90 -14.16 10.77
C ILE A 333 4.68 -13.99 12.28
N GLY A 334 3.41 -13.81 12.67
CA GLY A 334 3.00 -13.68 14.07
C GLY A 334 3.35 -12.34 14.71
N ARG A 335 3.81 -11.34 13.95
CA ARG A 335 4.26 -10.03 14.46
C ARG A 335 3.15 -9.04 14.77
N TYR A 336 2.00 -9.22 14.14
CA TYR A 336 0.87 -8.31 14.23
C TYR A 336 -0.40 -8.98 13.73
N SER A 337 -1.55 -8.45 14.17
CA SER A 337 -2.88 -8.85 13.69
C SER A 337 -3.65 -7.69 13.04
N ASN A 338 -3.10 -6.48 13.12
CA ASN A 338 -3.57 -5.24 12.49
C ASN A 338 -2.38 -4.27 12.34
N PHE A 339 -2.58 -3.06 11.82
CA PHE A 339 -1.54 -2.04 11.77
C PHE A 339 -0.96 -1.82 13.18
N LEU A 340 0.36 -1.93 13.33
CA LEU A 340 0.99 -1.93 14.65
C LEU A 340 1.65 -0.59 15.01
N GLY A 341 1.57 0.43 14.15
CA GLY A 341 2.49 1.56 14.19
C GLY A 341 3.81 1.21 13.51
N TYR A 342 4.90 1.87 13.91
CA TYR A 342 6.16 1.80 13.17
C TYR A 342 7.34 1.29 13.99
N TYR A 343 7.46 1.73 15.23
CA TYR A 343 8.55 1.40 16.13
C TYR A 343 8.11 0.41 17.20
N VAL A 344 8.93 -0.61 17.48
CA VAL A 344 8.73 -1.53 18.60
C VAL A 344 9.93 -1.47 19.52
N ASN A 345 9.65 -1.16 20.78
CA ASN A 345 10.65 -1.06 21.83
C ASN A 345 10.29 -1.99 23.01
N GLY A 346 11.31 -2.53 23.69
CA GLY A 346 11.16 -3.47 24.79
C GLY A 346 10.46 -4.78 24.40
N PHE A 347 10.05 -5.53 25.44
CA PHE A 347 9.25 -6.75 25.29
C PHE A 347 7.82 -6.45 25.72
N THR A 348 6.92 -6.35 24.75
CA THR A 348 5.49 -6.10 24.95
C THR A 348 4.69 -6.77 23.84
N ASP A 349 3.45 -7.14 24.12
CA ASP A 349 2.58 -7.84 23.18
C ASP A 349 1.33 -7.05 22.79
N ILE A 350 1.19 -5.81 23.26
CA ILE A 350 -0.02 -5.02 23.08
C ILE A 350 -0.37 -4.83 21.60
N MET A 351 0.64 -4.72 20.73
CA MET A 351 0.49 -4.56 19.29
C MET A 351 -0.04 -5.82 18.58
N HIS A 352 -0.03 -6.98 19.25
CA HIS A 352 -0.61 -8.21 18.71
C HIS A 352 -2.14 -8.23 18.87
N ASP A 353 -2.75 -7.39 19.72
CA ASP A 353 -4.21 -7.25 19.76
C ASP A 353 -4.70 -6.54 18.50
N SER A 354 -5.63 -7.17 17.78
CA SER A 354 -6.22 -6.61 16.56
C SER A 354 -6.93 -5.27 16.77
N ARG A 355 -7.29 -4.97 18.02
CA ARG A 355 -7.92 -3.71 18.43
C ARG A 355 -6.92 -2.61 18.78
N TYR A 356 -5.62 -2.89 18.79
CA TYR A 356 -4.58 -1.95 19.21
C TYR A 356 -4.66 -0.58 18.52
N PRO A 357 -4.88 -0.47 17.19
CA PRO A 357 -5.09 0.83 16.52
C PRO A 357 -6.29 1.65 17.00
N TYR A 358 -7.25 0.99 17.63
CA TYR A 358 -8.51 1.60 18.06
C TYR A 358 -8.55 1.89 19.56
N MET A 359 -7.75 1.17 20.35
CA MET A 359 -7.78 1.22 21.82
C MET A 359 -6.50 1.81 22.43
N GLY A 360 -5.35 1.60 21.78
CA GLY A 360 -4.05 2.03 22.30
C GLY A 360 -3.70 1.42 23.66
N PRO A 361 -2.91 2.12 24.50
CA PRO A 361 -2.25 3.39 24.18
C PRO A 361 -1.25 3.23 23.03
N ASP A 362 -1.14 4.23 22.15
CA ASP A 362 -0.09 4.24 21.14
C ASP A 362 1.26 4.28 21.86
N ILE A 363 2.03 3.20 21.78
CA ILE A 363 3.41 3.10 22.29
C ILE A 363 4.44 2.86 21.17
N THR A 364 3.95 2.71 19.95
CA THR A 364 4.73 2.31 18.75
C THR A 364 4.83 3.41 17.69
N SER A 365 4.23 4.57 17.95
CA SER A 365 4.00 5.67 17.01
C SER A 365 3.15 5.26 15.80
N PHE A 366 1.89 5.67 15.81
CA PHE A 366 0.98 5.50 14.67
C PHE A 366 1.30 6.49 13.55
N TYR A 367 2.33 6.19 12.77
CA TYR A 367 2.59 6.82 11.47
C TYR A 367 1.44 6.48 10.51
N TYR A 368 0.36 7.27 10.52
CA TYR A 368 -0.87 6.95 9.78
C TYR A 368 -0.61 6.73 8.28
N HIS A 369 0.28 7.52 7.68
CA HIS A 369 0.69 7.39 6.28
C HIS A 369 1.53 6.13 5.99
N HIS A 370 1.97 5.35 6.99
CA HIS A 370 2.61 4.05 6.80
C HIS A 370 1.60 2.89 6.75
N ALA A 371 0.34 3.09 7.17
CA ALA A 371 -0.66 2.03 7.15
C ALA A 371 -0.86 1.38 5.76
N PRO A 372 -0.86 2.14 4.64
CA PRO A 372 -0.95 1.55 3.29
C PRO A 372 0.30 0.75 2.92
N CYS A 373 1.50 1.19 3.31
CA CYS A 373 2.74 0.44 3.12
C CYS A 373 2.72 -0.89 3.88
N HIS A 374 2.28 -0.86 5.14
CA HIS A 374 2.16 -2.07 5.95
C HIS A 374 1.14 -3.06 5.36
N PHE A 375 0.03 -2.55 4.82
CA PHE A 375 -0.94 -3.38 4.09
C PHE A 375 -0.33 -4.00 2.85
N ALA A 376 0.31 -3.21 1.97
CA ALA A 376 0.93 -3.70 0.74
C ALA A 376 1.99 -4.79 1.01
N GLN A 377 2.90 -4.54 1.96
CA GLN A 377 3.90 -5.53 2.38
C GLN A 377 3.28 -6.82 2.89
N THR A 378 2.22 -6.72 3.71
CA THR A 378 1.53 -7.91 4.25
C THR A 378 0.83 -8.68 3.15
N ALA A 379 0.18 -7.98 2.22
CA ALA A 379 -0.44 -8.58 1.06
C ALA A 379 0.61 -9.28 0.19
N ASP A 380 1.67 -8.59 -0.24
CA ASP A 380 2.73 -9.16 -1.07
C ASP A 380 3.34 -10.40 -0.43
N TYR A 381 3.59 -10.39 0.88
CA TYR A 381 4.08 -11.57 1.58
C TYR A 381 3.10 -12.76 1.50
N LEU A 382 1.80 -12.54 1.72
CA LEU A 382 0.75 -13.56 1.58
C LEU A 382 0.70 -14.15 0.16
N PHE A 383 0.80 -13.31 -0.87
CA PHE A 383 0.86 -13.79 -2.26
C PHE A 383 2.16 -14.57 -2.51
N THR A 384 3.30 -14.05 -2.07
CA THR A 384 4.62 -14.68 -2.26
C THR A 384 4.71 -16.06 -1.63
N GLN A 385 4.21 -16.24 -0.41
CA GLN A 385 4.29 -17.54 0.25
C GLN A 385 3.46 -18.61 -0.47
N ILE A 386 2.33 -18.23 -1.08
CA ILE A 386 1.50 -19.12 -1.89
C ILE A 386 2.20 -19.45 -3.21
N GLU A 387 2.79 -18.46 -3.88
CA GLU A 387 3.60 -18.66 -5.10
C GLU A 387 4.75 -19.65 -4.84
N VAL A 388 5.50 -19.45 -3.75
CA VAL A 388 6.61 -20.32 -3.33
C VAL A 388 6.10 -21.73 -3.01
N ALA A 389 5.04 -21.86 -2.21
CA ALA A 389 4.51 -23.16 -1.79
C ALA A 389 3.93 -23.98 -2.95
N THR A 390 3.48 -23.31 -4.00
CA THR A 390 2.88 -23.94 -5.19
C THR A 390 3.84 -24.02 -6.38
N SER A 391 5.09 -23.57 -6.23
CA SER A 391 6.05 -23.45 -7.34
C SER A 391 5.45 -22.71 -8.54
N ASP A 392 4.82 -21.56 -8.29
CA ASP A 392 4.14 -20.71 -9.28
C ASP A 392 2.95 -21.39 -10.00
N ASN A 393 2.37 -22.46 -9.44
CA ASN A 393 1.09 -23.01 -9.93
C ASN A 393 -0.11 -22.12 -9.57
N ILE A 394 0.02 -21.31 -8.52
CA ILE A 394 -0.91 -20.24 -8.17
C ILE A 394 -0.17 -18.91 -8.23
N THR A 395 -0.58 -18.04 -9.16
CA THR A 395 0.06 -16.72 -9.38
C THR A 395 -0.99 -15.69 -9.76
N PHE A 396 -0.79 -14.43 -9.32
CA PHE A 396 -1.66 -13.32 -9.70
C PHE A 396 -0.84 -12.18 -10.32
N PRO A 397 -1.40 -11.47 -11.32
CA PRO A 397 -0.72 -10.32 -11.88
C PRO A 397 -0.65 -9.20 -10.85
N TYR A 398 0.48 -8.50 -10.88
CA TYR A 398 0.74 -7.34 -10.04
C TYR A 398 1.29 -6.20 -10.89
N VAL A 399 1.28 -5.02 -10.30
CA VAL A 399 2.15 -3.91 -10.68
C VAL A 399 3.18 -3.72 -9.58
N ARG A 400 4.25 -2.99 -9.86
CA ARG A 400 5.29 -2.74 -8.84
C ARG A 400 5.40 -1.26 -8.56
N GLN A 401 5.34 -0.90 -7.29
CA GLN A 401 5.43 0.49 -6.87
C GLN A 401 6.70 0.72 -6.06
N GLN A 402 7.44 1.76 -6.42
CA GLN A 402 8.36 2.41 -5.48
C GLN A 402 7.57 3.51 -4.76
N GLY A 403 7.31 3.33 -3.48
CA GLY A 403 6.65 4.30 -2.62
C GLY A 403 7.60 5.42 -2.14
N TYR A 404 7.19 6.10 -1.08
CA TYR A 404 8.00 7.06 -0.35
C TYR A 404 9.17 6.34 0.34
N VAL A 405 10.36 6.92 0.21
CA VAL A 405 11.64 6.32 0.64
C VAL A 405 11.84 4.90 0.08
N TRP A 406 11.94 3.85 0.92
CA TRP A 406 12.21 2.48 0.49
C TRP A 406 10.96 1.59 0.39
N PHE A 407 9.77 2.04 0.77
CA PHE A 407 8.58 1.16 0.74
C PHE A 407 8.28 0.71 -0.70
N THR A 408 8.65 -0.52 -1.04
CA THR A 408 8.41 -1.12 -2.35
C THR A 408 7.75 -2.46 -2.17
N ASP A 409 6.66 -2.65 -2.89
CA ASP A 409 5.84 -3.83 -2.79
C ASP A 409 5.25 -4.12 -4.17
N ARG A 410 4.94 -5.39 -4.42
CA ARG A 410 4.03 -5.77 -5.49
C ARG A 410 2.61 -5.46 -5.06
N ILE A 411 1.85 -4.87 -5.98
CA ILE A 411 0.49 -4.38 -5.74
C ILE A 411 -0.47 -5.21 -6.59
N PHE A 412 -1.42 -5.88 -5.94
CA PHE A 412 -2.34 -6.86 -6.54
C PHE A 412 -3.76 -6.31 -6.72
N GLY A 413 -4.66 -7.16 -7.24
CA GLY A 413 -6.10 -6.86 -7.37
C GLY A 413 -6.66 -6.98 -8.79
N LYS A 414 -5.79 -7.19 -9.79
CA LYS A 414 -6.18 -7.36 -11.20
C LYS A 414 -6.70 -8.78 -11.48
N SER A 415 -7.56 -8.90 -12.50
CA SER A 415 -7.86 -10.17 -13.17
C SER A 415 -6.65 -10.65 -14.00
N GLY A 416 -6.71 -11.87 -14.55
CA GLY A 416 -5.59 -12.48 -15.28
C GLY A 416 -4.69 -13.39 -14.45
N GLY A 417 -5.05 -13.72 -13.20
CA GLY A 417 -4.35 -14.70 -12.39
C GLY A 417 -4.60 -16.14 -12.86
N LYS A 418 -3.79 -17.05 -12.33
CA LYS A 418 -3.84 -18.48 -12.61
C LYS A 418 -3.90 -19.25 -11.29
N ILE A 419 -4.84 -20.18 -11.18
CA ILE A 419 -4.92 -21.19 -10.13
C ILE A 419 -4.94 -22.55 -10.82
N PHE A 420 -3.80 -23.23 -10.85
CA PHE A 420 -3.59 -24.47 -11.60
C PHE A 420 -3.95 -24.30 -13.08
N SER A 421 -5.02 -24.96 -13.55
CA SER A 421 -5.53 -24.83 -14.92
C SER A 421 -6.60 -23.74 -15.08
N ASP A 422 -7.11 -23.16 -13.99
CA ASP A 422 -8.09 -22.07 -14.04
C ASP A 422 -7.36 -20.74 -14.28
N ASN A 423 -7.72 -20.06 -15.35
CA ASN A 423 -7.11 -18.80 -15.78
C ASN A 423 -8.09 -17.65 -15.58
N ASP A 424 -7.58 -16.43 -15.65
CA ASP A 424 -8.36 -15.21 -15.43
C ASP A 424 -8.98 -15.12 -14.02
N CYS A 425 -8.25 -15.64 -13.04
CA CYS A 425 -8.62 -15.53 -11.63
C CYS A 425 -8.29 -14.13 -11.10
N ARG A 426 -9.24 -13.47 -10.44
CA ARG A 426 -9.02 -12.21 -9.71
C ARG A 426 -8.94 -12.50 -8.21
N PRO A 427 -7.90 -12.04 -7.49
CA PRO A 427 -7.79 -12.27 -6.05
C PRO A 427 -8.75 -11.38 -5.26
N ILE A 428 -9.26 -11.92 -4.15
CA ILE A 428 -10.18 -11.24 -3.23
C ILE A 428 -9.79 -11.61 -1.79
N LEU A 429 -9.93 -10.66 -0.86
CA LEU A 429 -9.74 -10.84 0.57
C LEU A 429 -11.07 -10.58 1.29
N ASP A 430 -11.69 -11.65 1.79
CA ASP A 430 -12.82 -11.56 2.71
C ASP A 430 -12.64 -12.56 3.85
N LYS A 431 -12.09 -12.07 4.96
CA LYS A 431 -11.83 -12.89 6.16
C LYS A 431 -13.09 -13.52 6.77
N ARG A 432 -14.29 -13.14 6.34
CA ARG A 432 -15.54 -13.74 6.81
C ARG A 432 -15.99 -14.91 5.93
N ALA A 433 -15.65 -14.89 4.65
CA ALA A 433 -16.16 -15.82 3.66
C ALA A 433 -15.69 -17.27 3.89
N VAL A 434 -14.40 -17.46 4.17
CA VAL A 434 -13.81 -18.77 4.47
C VAL A 434 -12.92 -18.67 5.69
N ARG A 435 -13.29 -19.35 6.78
CA ARG A 435 -12.67 -19.20 8.10
C ARG A 435 -12.14 -20.54 8.62
N PRO A 436 -10.84 -20.82 8.47
CA PRO A 436 -10.22 -21.88 9.25
C PRO A 436 -10.24 -21.52 10.74
N ASP A 437 -10.44 -22.51 11.62
CA ASP A 437 -10.40 -22.35 13.07
C ASP A 437 -8.96 -22.29 13.65
N SER A 438 -7.95 -22.55 12.82
CA SER A 438 -6.54 -22.49 13.18
C SER A 438 -5.90 -21.15 12.81
N PRO A 439 -5.29 -20.42 13.76
CA PRO A 439 -4.57 -19.16 13.47
C PRO A 439 -3.26 -19.37 12.68
N LYS A 440 -2.89 -20.63 12.42
CA LYS A 440 -1.73 -21.02 11.61
C LYS A 440 -2.09 -21.22 10.14
N VAL A 441 -3.36 -21.03 9.76
CA VAL A 441 -3.82 -21.21 8.39
C VAL A 441 -4.24 -19.84 7.85
N SER A 442 -3.51 -19.39 6.84
CA SER A 442 -3.80 -18.16 6.10
C SER A 442 -4.79 -18.47 4.97
N THR A 443 -5.72 -17.54 4.70
CA THR A 443 -6.70 -17.68 3.60
C THR A 443 -6.49 -16.60 2.55
N LEU A 444 -6.33 -16.99 1.29
CA LEU A 444 -6.49 -16.13 0.12
C LEU A 444 -7.66 -16.63 -0.71
N MET A 445 -8.53 -15.74 -1.18
CA MET A 445 -9.61 -16.12 -2.09
C MET A 445 -9.34 -15.60 -3.50
N ALA A 446 -10.01 -16.19 -4.48
CA ALA A 446 -10.05 -15.66 -5.83
C ALA A 446 -11.37 -16.00 -6.51
N ARG A 447 -11.70 -15.27 -7.56
CA ARG A 447 -12.88 -15.51 -8.39
C ARG A 447 -12.48 -15.61 -9.85
N SER A 448 -12.90 -16.67 -10.51
CA SER A 448 -12.91 -16.78 -11.98
C SER A 448 -14.36 -16.71 -12.47
N LYS A 449 -14.59 -17.03 -13.76
CA LYS A 449 -15.91 -16.90 -14.39
C LYS A 449 -17.01 -17.61 -13.60
N ASN A 450 -16.81 -18.88 -13.22
CA ASN A 450 -17.84 -19.72 -12.60
C ASN A 450 -17.33 -20.46 -11.34
N THR A 451 -16.24 -19.96 -10.76
CA THR A 451 -15.60 -20.59 -9.61
C THR A 451 -15.15 -19.52 -8.61
N ILE A 452 -15.34 -19.82 -7.33
CA ILE A 452 -14.71 -19.12 -6.22
C ILE A 452 -13.67 -20.08 -5.63
N TRP A 453 -12.42 -19.64 -5.56
CA TRP A 453 -11.34 -20.39 -4.96
C TRP A 453 -11.09 -19.91 -3.53
N ALA A 454 -10.84 -20.85 -2.62
CA ALA A 454 -10.30 -20.56 -1.30
C ALA A 454 -8.99 -21.33 -1.12
N ILE A 455 -7.89 -20.59 -1.00
CA ILE A 455 -6.54 -21.11 -0.89
C ILE A 455 -6.15 -21.03 0.59
N LEU A 456 -6.02 -22.20 1.21
CA LEU A 456 -5.65 -22.34 2.62
C LEU A 456 -4.18 -22.70 2.70
N TYR A 457 -3.36 -21.80 3.25
CA TYR A 457 -1.93 -21.99 3.42
C TYR A 457 -1.60 -22.32 4.86
N ASN A 458 -0.91 -23.43 5.10
CA ASN A 458 -0.44 -23.83 6.42
C ASN A 458 0.94 -23.21 6.72
N ASP A 459 0.95 -22.20 7.60
CA ASP A 459 2.17 -21.54 8.07
C ASP A 459 2.98 -22.37 9.08
N SER A 460 2.55 -23.57 9.45
CA SER A 460 3.23 -24.44 10.40
C SER A 460 4.23 -25.38 9.73
N ALA A 461 5.31 -25.71 10.46
CA ALA A 461 6.23 -26.79 10.11
C ALA A 461 5.66 -28.20 10.39
N LYS A 462 4.39 -28.29 10.78
CA LYS A 462 3.66 -29.54 11.03
C LYS A 462 2.36 -29.53 10.23
N LYS A 463 1.90 -30.71 9.85
CA LYS A 463 0.57 -30.91 9.28
C LYS A 463 -0.49 -30.34 10.22
N ILE A 464 -1.50 -29.70 9.65
CA ILE A 464 -2.65 -29.15 10.37
C ILE A 464 -3.92 -29.78 9.84
N SER A 465 -4.80 -30.19 10.75
CA SER A 465 -6.21 -30.45 10.48
C SER A 465 -7.00 -29.28 11.06
N THR A 466 -7.77 -28.57 10.23
CA THR A 466 -8.53 -27.38 10.65
C THR A 466 -9.97 -27.49 10.17
N SER A 467 -10.93 -27.09 11.01
CA SER A 467 -12.31 -26.92 10.57
C SER A 467 -12.43 -25.64 9.77
N VAL A 468 -13.09 -25.68 8.62
CA VAL A 468 -13.25 -24.53 7.72
C VAL A 468 -14.71 -24.13 7.63
N GLU A 469 -15.07 -22.96 8.14
CA GLU A 469 -16.42 -22.41 7.97
C GLU A 469 -16.56 -21.64 6.65
N PHE A 470 -17.73 -21.76 6.03
CA PHE A 470 -18.12 -20.97 4.86
C PHE A 470 -19.28 -20.06 5.24
N ASP A 471 -19.19 -18.79 4.91
CA ASP A 471 -20.26 -17.81 5.09
C ASP A 471 -20.85 -17.43 3.73
N SER A 472 -21.99 -18.03 3.38
CA SER A 472 -22.67 -17.80 2.10
C SER A 472 -23.18 -16.37 1.93
N LEU A 473 -23.28 -15.58 3.02
CA LEU A 473 -23.69 -14.18 2.98
C LEU A 473 -22.50 -13.22 2.80
N ALA A 474 -21.27 -13.71 2.91
CA ALA A 474 -20.08 -12.91 2.69
C ALA A 474 -19.99 -12.41 1.24
N LYS A 475 -19.40 -11.23 1.05
CA LYS A 475 -19.40 -10.56 -0.26
C LYS A 475 -18.65 -11.38 -1.31
N ALA A 476 -17.50 -11.96 -0.92
CA ALA A 476 -16.72 -12.83 -1.79
C ALA A 476 -17.47 -14.12 -2.21
N MET A 477 -18.52 -14.51 -1.47
CA MET A 477 -19.32 -15.71 -1.72
C MET A 477 -20.57 -15.44 -2.58
N LYS A 478 -20.78 -14.20 -3.04
CA LYS A 478 -21.93 -13.85 -3.89
C LYS A 478 -21.98 -14.75 -5.14
N GLY A 479 -23.07 -15.49 -5.32
CA GLY A 479 -23.27 -16.41 -6.43
C GLY A 479 -22.63 -17.79 -6.25
N ALA A 480 -22.07 -18.11 -5.07
CA ALA A 480 -21.63 -19.47 -4.77
C ALA A 480 -22.83 -20.44 -4.77
N ILE A 481 -22.66 -21.62 -5.36
CA ILE A 481 -23.69 -22.66 -5.42
C ILE A 481 -23.53 -23.56 -4.19
N ALA A 482 -24.33 -23.30 -3.15
CA ALA A 482 -24.14 -23.91 -1.84
C ALA A 482 -24.38 -25.43 -1.82
N GLU A 483 -25.26 -25.95 -2.68
CA GLU A 483 -25.48 -27.40 -2.84
C GLU A 483 -24.40 -28.08 -3.70
N GLY A 484 -23.50 -27.32 -4.31
CA GLY A 484 -22.44 -27.85 -5.16
C GLY A 484 -21.36 -28.58 -4.39
N GLU A 485 -20.76 -29.58 -5.03
CA GLU A 485 -19.56 -30.24 -4.51
C GLU A 485 -18.37 -29.27 -4.58
N ILE A 486 -17.67 -29.12 -3.46
CA ILE A 486 -16.42 -28.35 -3.36
C ILE A 486 -15.27 -29.33 -3.54
N GLU A 487 -14.58 -29.22 -4.68
CA GLU A 487 -13.38 -30.02 -4.94
C GLU A 487 -12.18 -29.45 -4.18
N SER A 488 -11.20 -30.29 -3.88
CA SER A 488 -9.94 -29.82 -3.27
C SER A 488 -8.72 -30.29 -4.03
N TYR A 489 -7.67 -29.47 -3.99
CA TYR A 489 -6.46 -29.63 -4.76
C TYR A 489 -5.23 -29.39 -3.87
N ASP A 490 -4.17 -30.18 -4.10
CA ASP A 490 -2.87 -29.96 -3.46
C ASP A 490 -2.07 -28.83 -4.12
N ALA A 491 -0.89 -28.52 -3.58
CA ALA A 491 -0.02 -27.46 -4.09
C ALA A 491 0.50 -27.69 -5.54
N SER A 492 0.47 -28.94 -6.02
CA SER A 492 0.85 -29.30 -7.38
C SER A 492 -0.32 -29.25 -8.37
N GLY A 493 -1.55 -29.02 -7.87
CA GLY A 493 -2.76 -29.01 -8.67
C GLY A 493 -3.39 -30.38 -8.88
N ASN A 494 -2.98 -31.39 -8.12
CA ASN A 494 -3.65 -32.69 -8.17
C ASN A 494 -4.94 -32.63 -7.35
N LYS A 495 -6.03 -33.13 -7.92
CA LYS A 495 -7.30 -33.27 -7.20
C LYS A 495 -7.12 -34.27 -6.05
N LEU A 496 -7.45 -33.84 -4.85
CA LEU A 496 -7.45 -34.69 -3.66
C LEU A 496 -8.72 -35.55 -3.62
N PRO A 497 -8.68 -36.75 -2.98
CA PRO A 497 -9.84 -37.64 -2.92
C PRO A 497 -11.02 -37.08 -2.12
N LYS A 498 -10.77 -36.19 -1.16
CA LYS A 498 -11.79 -35.62 -0.30
C LYS A 498 -12.46 -34.42 -0.98
N THR A 499 -13.79 -34.45 -1.02
CA THR A 499 -14.63 -33.31 -1.43
C THR A 499 -15.39 -32.79 -0.22
N TYR A 500 -15.87 -31.55 -0.32
CA TYR A 500 -16.54 -30.84 0.76
C TYR A 500 -17.89 -30.32 0.28
N THR A 501 -18.74 -29.92 1.22
CA THR A 501 -19.97 -29.18 0.94
C THR A 501 -20.11 -28.04 1.94
N PHE A 502 -20.95 -27.05 1.64
CA PHE A 502 -21.17 -25.92 2.54
C PHE A 502 -21.70 -26.33 3.93
N TYR A 503 -22.37 -27.47 4.04
CA TYR A 503 -23.05 -27.90 5.26
C TYR A 503 -22.58 -29.26 5.80
N GLY A 504 -21.63 -29.93 5.12
CA GLY A 504 -21.09 -31.24 5.50
C GLY A 504 -19.86 -31.16 6.40
N ASP A 505 -19.04 -32.23 6.41
CA ASP A 505 -17.72 -32.25 7.07
C ASP A 505 -16.78 -31.25 6.42
N LYS A 506 -16.09 -30.46 7.24
CA LYS A 506 -15.23 -29.34 6.82
C LYS A 506 -13.83 -29.39 7.41
N ILE A 507 -13.40 -30.57 7.88
CA ILE A 507 -12.03 -30.75 8.36
C ILE A 507 -11.11 -30.88 7.15
N VAL A 508 -10.24 -29.89 6.95
CA VAL A 508 -9.24 -29.86 5.89
C VAL A 508 -7.87 -30.16 6.47
N ASP A 509 -7.20 -31.16 5.87
CA ASP A 509 -5.83 -31.52 6.20
C ASP A 509 -4.85 -30.81 5.26
N ILE A 510 -3.91 -30.05 5.82
CA ILE A 510 -2.94 -29.26 5.06
C ILE A 510 -1.52 -29.63 5.51
N GLU A 511 -0.70 -30.07 4.57
CA GLU A 511 0.69 -30.45 4.81
C GLU A 511 1.54 -29.25 5.30
N PRO A 512 2.67 -29.47 5.98
CA PRO A 512 3.56 -28.40 6.44
C PRO A 512 3.92 -27.43 5.31
N MET A 513 3.85 -26.12 5.56
CA MET A 513 4.32 -25.09 4.63
C MET A 513 3.74 -25.21 3.21
N SER A 514 2.54 -25.76 3.10
CA SER A 514 1.88 -26.10 1.83
C SER A 514 0.47 -25.52 1.77
N VAL A 515 -0.20 -25.69 0.62
CA VAL A 515 -1.57 -25.24 0.40
C VAL A 515 -2.53 -26.39 0.16
N VAL A 516 -3.79 -26.17 0.55
CA VAL A 516 -4.95 -26.84 -0.05
C VAL A 516 -5.83 -25.76 -0.67
N ALA A 517 -6.16 -25.92 -1.95
CA ALA A 517 -7.06 -25.03 -2.66
C ALA A 517 -8.43 -25.69 -2.82
N LEU A 518 -9.48 -25.00 -2.36
CA LEU A 518 -10.87 -25.43 -2.44
C LEU A 518 -11.53 -24.73 -3.62
N LYS A 519 -12.09 -25.52 -4.53
CA LYS A 519 -12.80 -25.06 -5.72
C LYS A 519 -14.30 -25.05 -5.45
N ILE A 520 -14.85 -23.86 -5.23
CA ILE A 520 -16.27 -23.67 -4.91
C ILE A 520 -17.01 -23.30 -6.19
N PRO A 521 -18.00 -24.09 -6.63
CA PRO A 521 -18.78 -23.78 -7.82
C PRO A 521 -19.59 -22.49 -7.60
N ALA A 522 -19.67 -21.66 -8.64
CA ALA A 522 -20.39 -20.38 -8.59
C ALA A 522 -21.10 -20.08 -9.92
N GLU A 523 -22.11 -19.22 -9.85
CA GLU A 523 -22.73 -18.60 -11.01
C GLU A 523 -21.73 -17.78 -11.82
N ASP A 524 -22.00 -17.68 -13.13
CA ASP A 524 -21.21 -16.86 -14.06
C ASP A 524 -21.11 -15.42 -13.56
N TYR A 525 -19.88 -14.94 -13.38
CA TYR A 525 -19.53 -13.59 -12.98
C TYR A 525 -18.64 -12.95 -14.02
N GLU A 526 -18.96 -11.72 -14.34
CA GLU A 526 -18.15 -10.87 -15.19
C GLU A 526 -17.85 -9.56 -14.47
N ASN A 527 -16.59 -9.13 -14.51
CA ASN A 527 -16.18 -7.88 -13.89
C ASN A 527 -16.90 -6.70 -14.57
N PRO A 528 -17.63 -5.84 -13.84
CA PRO A 528 -18.37 -4.73 -14.43
C PRO A 528 -17.55 -3.79 -15.31
N SER A 529 -16.25 -3.62 -15.04
CA SER A 529 -15.36 -2.75 -15.83
C SER A 529 -14.83 -3.38 -17.12
N ALA A 530 -14.95 -4.71 -17.29
CA ALA A 530 -14.34 -5.42 -18.42
C ALA A 530 -14.87 -4.97 -19.80
N LYS A 531 -16.16 -4.66 -19.90
CA LYS A 531 -16.84 -4.27 -21.15
C LYS A 531 -16.70 -2.80 -21.52
N LEU A 532 -16.17 -1.96 -20.63
CA LEU A 532 -16.08 -0.54 -20.88
C LEU A 532 -14.99 -0.21 -21.92
N GLY A 533 -15.25 0.82 -22.72
CA GLY A 533 -14.29 1.37 -23.67
C GLY A 533 -13.08 2.02 -22.99
N GLU A 534 -12.14 2.50 -23.77
CA GLU A 534 -10.98 3.23 -23.26
C GLU A 534 -11.22 4.74 -23.28
N LEU A 535 -10.74 5.43 -22.24
CA LEU A 535 -10.72 6.89 -22.18
C LEU A 535 -9.43 7.44 -22.79
N GLY A 536 -9.56 8.13 -23.91
CA GLY A 536 -8.47 8.81 -24.62
C GLY A 536 -8.12 10.17 -23.99
N SER A 537 -7.29 10.95 -24.69
CA SER A 537 -6.80 12.27 -24.22
C SER A 537 -7.92 13.30 -23.95
N ASP A 538 -9.09 13.11 -24.55
CA ASP A 538 -10.31 13.91 -24.36
C ASP A 538 -11.03 13.63 -23.01
N ALA A 539 -10.53 12.69 -22.22
CA ALA A 539 -10.87 12.51 -20.81
C ALA A 539 -10.06 13.41 -19.86
N HIS A 540 -9.22 14.31 -20.38
CA HIS A 540 -8.54 15.35 -19.62
C HIS A 540 -8.65 16.71 -20.34
N ILE A 541 -9.23 17.71 -19.66
CA ILE A 541 -9.26 19.10 -20.10
C ILE A 541 -8.31 19.92 -19.25
N ARG A 542 -7.49 20.77 -19.89
CA ARG A 542 -6.66 21.80 -19.25
C ARG A 542 -7.04 23.18 -19.77
N LEU A 543 -7.33 24.11 -18.86
CA LEU A 543 -7.44 25.53 -19.14
C LEU A 543 -6.23 26.26 -18.57
N GLU A 544 -5.47 26.89 -19.45
CA GLU A 544 -4.28 27.69 -19.11
C GLU A 544 -4.62 28.87 -18.20
N SER A 545 -3.65 29.31 -17.40
CA SER A 545 -3.85 30.41 -16.45
C SER A 545 -4.25 31.75 -17.07
N SER A 546 -3.92 31.97 -18.34
CA SER A 546 -4.35 33.15 -19.11
C SER A 546 -5.87 33.22 -19.33
N LYS A 547 -6.59 32.10 -19.18
CA LYS A 547 -8.05 32.02 -19.31
C LYS A 547 -8.78 32.13 -17.98
N LEU A 548 -8.06 32.27 -16.86
CA LEU A 548 -8.57 32.23 -15.49
C LEU A 548 -8.28 33.56 -14.76
N PRO A 549 -9.01 33.87 -13.67
CA PRO A 549 -8.69 35.02 -12.84
C PRO A 549 -7.25 34.96 -12.32
N LYS A 550 -6.61 36.13 -12.21
CA LYS A 550 -5.23 36.24 -11.70
C LYS A 550 -5.11 35.55 -10.34
N GLY A 551 -4.10 34.70 -10.18
CA GLY A 551 -3.82 33.96 -8.94
C GLY A 551 -4.44 32.55 -8.87
N TRP A 552 -5.33 32.18 -9.79
CA TRP A 552 -6.01 30.87 -9.78
C TRP A 552 -5.25 29.73 -10.46
N GLY A 553 -4.08 30.02 -11.05
CA GLY A 553 -3.27 29.01 -11.73
C GLY A 553 -4.00 28.46 -12.95
N GLU A 554 -3.91 27.15 -13.16
CA GLU A 554 -4.56 26.39 -14.24
C GLU A 554 -5.77 25.64 -13.69
N MET A 555 -6.74 25.34 -14.54
CA MET A 555 -7.86 24.44 -14.21
C MET A 555 -7.72 23.14 -14.98
N HIS A 556 -7.81 22.03 -14.27
CA HIS A 556 -7.85 20.69 -14.86
C HIS A 556 -9.17 20.01 -14.52
N ALA A 557 -9.72 19.29 -15.50
CA ALA A 557 -10.85 18.39 -15.31
C ALA A 557 -10.49 17.02 -15.87
N PHE A 558 -10.64 15.97 -15.06
CA PHE A 558 -10.33 14.60 -15.41
C PHE A 558 -11.59 13.75 -15.34
N ARG A 559 -11.79 12.89 -16.33
CA ARG A 559 -12.70 11.75 -16.23
C ARG A 559 -11.88 10.51 -15.88
N ILE A 560 -12.20 9.89 -14.76
CA ILE A 560 -11.50 8.68 -14.27
C ILE A 560 -12.49 7.53 -14.30
N ARG A 561 -12.20 6.51 -15.12
CA ARG A 561 -12.94 5.26 -15.19
C ARG A 561 -12.47 4.34 -14.06
N GLY A 562 -13.36 4.07 -13.11
CA GLY A 562 -13.06 3.25 -11.94
C GLY A 562 -13.20 1.75 -12.20
N PRO A 563 -12.62 0.91 -11.34
CA PRO A 563 -12.58 -0.54 -11.54
C PRO A 563 -13.95 -1.21 -11.29
N PHE A 564 -14.90 -0.49 -10.69
CA PHE A 564 -16.25 -0.95 -10.37
C PHE A 564 -17.30 -0.64 -11.45
N GLY A 565 -16.86 -0.32 -12.68
CA GLY A 565 -17.76 -0.08 -13.82
C GLY A 565 -18.49 1.27 -13.78
N LYS A 566 -17.93 2.25 -13.08
CA LYS A 566 -18.49 3.61 -12.94
C LYS A 566 -17.38 4.64 -13.10
N ASP A 567 -17.72 5.80 -13.64
CA ASP A 567 -16.79 6.90 -13.88
C ASP A 567 -16.88 7.95 -12.76
N SER A 568 -15.89 8.84 -12.71
CA SER A 568 -15.87 10.04 -11.88
C SER A 568 -15.37 11.24 -12.66
N ILE A 569 -15.72 12.43 -12.19
CA ILE A 569 -15.08 13.69 -12.61
C ILE A 569 -14.32 14.30 -11.45
N TYR A 570 -13.10 14.73 -11.71
CA TYR A 570 -12.26 15.47 -10.78
C TYR A 570 -11.85 16.81 -11.38
N VAL A 571 -12.28 17.92 -10.77
CA VAL A 571 -11.94 19.29 -11.18
C VAL A 571 -11.06 19.94 -10.11
N VAL A 572 -9.96 20.54 -10.52
CA VAL A 572 -8.99 21.18 -9.61
C VAL A 572 -8.37 22.43 -10.24
N PHE A 573 -8.13 23.44 -9.40
CA PHE A 573 -7.35 24.63 -9.73
C PHE A 573 -5.96 24.53 -9.08
N THR A 574 -4.89 24.85 -9.81
CA THR A 574 -3.52 24.79 -9.26
C THR A 574 -3.14 26.00 -8.41
N GLY A 575 -3.93 27.07 -8.45
CA GLY A 575 -3.76 28.27 -7.62
C GLY A 575 -4.91 28.52 -6.64
N GLY A 576 -5.11 29.80 -6.30
CA GLY A 576 -6.15 30.25 -5.38
C GLY A 576 -5.78 30.12 -3.90
N PHE A 577 -4.59 29.62 -3.55
CA PHE A 577 -4.21 29.38 -2.15
C PHE A 577 -4.18 30.66 -1.28
N GLU A 578 -3.99 31.83 -1.87
CA GLU A 578 -4.03 33.14 -1.16
C GLU A 578 -5.44 33.73 -1.04
N SER A 579 -6.42 33.17 -1.77
CA SER A 579 -7.78 33.70 -1.81
C SER A 579 -8.52 33.45 -0.49
N LYS A 580 -9.00 34.53 0.11
CA LYS A 580 -9.85 34.50 1.30
C LYS A 580 -11.31 34.51 0.86
N ASP A 581 -12.14 33.66 1.49
CA ASP A 581 -13.58 33.58 1.22
C ASP A 581 -13.95 33.23 -0.23
N ALA A 582 -13.03 32.62 -0.98
CA ALA A 582 -13.31 32.13 -2.32
C ALA A 582 -14.01 30.77 -2.29
N LYS A 583 -14.80 30.52 -3.34
CA LYS A 583 -15.46 29.23 -3.60
C LYS A 583 -15.47 28.91 -5.08
N ILE A 584 -15.42 27.62 -5.40
CA ILE A 584 -15.68 27.12 -6.74
C ILE A 584 -16.99 26.34 -6.77
N SER A 585 -17.70 26.37 -7.88
CA SER A 585 -18.90 25.58 -8.13
C SER A 585 -18.75 24.78 -9.41
N LEU A 586 -19.05 23.49 -9.36
CA LEU A 586 -19.13 22.58 -10.50
C LEU A 586 -20.61 22.26 -10.75
N ASN A 587 -21.10 22.53 -11.96
CA ASN A 587 -22.44 22.17 -12.41
C ASN A 587 -22.34 21.07 -13.46
N ILE A 588 -22.80 19.86 -13.17
CA ILE A 588 -22.89 18.76 -14.13
C ILE A 588 -24.32 18.73 -14.69
N LYS A 589 -24.46 18.58 -16.00
CA LYS A 589 -25.78 18.57 -16.65
C LYS A 589 -26.50 17.23 -16.57
N SER A 590 -25.76 16.12 -16.63
CA SER A 590 -26.30 14.77 -16.58
C SER A 590 -25.38 13.84 -15.77
N PRO A 591 -25.78 13.39 -14.57
CA PRO A 591 -26.98 13.82 -13.85
C PRO A 591 -26.90 15.30 -13.46
N GLN A 592 -28.04 16.00 -13.46
CA GLN A 592 -28.08 17.41 -13.07
C GLN A 592 -27.68 17.52 -11.59
N SER A 593 -26.51 18.12 -11.35
CA SER A 593 -25.99 18.31 -10.00
C SER A 593 -25.12 19.56 -9.93
N SER A 594 -25.13 20.22 -8.77
CA SER A 594 -24.31 21.40 -8.50
C SER A 594 -23.61 21.20 -7.16
N ILE A 595 -22.28 21.30 -7.15
CA ILE A 595 -21.46 21.12 -5.95
C ILE A 595 -20.59 22.36 -5.79
N THR A 596 -20.46 22.85 -4.57
CA THR A 596 -19.65 24.03 -4.25
C THR A 596 -18.62 23.70 -3.18
N ARG A 597 -17.42 24.24 -3.33
CA ARG A 597 -16.29 24.09 -2.40
C ARG A 597 -15.75 25.46 -2.00
N GLY A 598 -15.73 25.77 -0.71
CA GLY A 598 -15.34 27.09 -0.16
C GLY A 598 -14.02 27.11 0.60
N TYR A 599 -13.08 26.23 0.27
CA TYR A 599 -11.77 26.18 0.93
C TYR A 599 -10.70 25.63 -0.03
N TYR A 600 -9.44 25.99 0.22
CA TYR A 600 -8.27 25.44 -0.47
C TYR A 600 -7.89 24.04 0.06
N PRO A 601 -7.45 23.10 -0.80
CA PRO A 601 -7.48 23.11 -2.27
C PRO A 601 -8.84 23.34 -2.90
N TYR A 602 -8.90 24.19 -3.93
CA TYR A 602 -10.11 24.43 -4.71
C TYR A 602 -10.33 23.30 -5.70
N GLU A 603 -10.98 22.26 -5.20
CA GLU A 603 -11.21 21.04 -5.95
C GLU A 603 -12.56 20.37 -5.63
N ILE A 604 -13.14 19.73 -6.64
CA ILE A 604 -14.42 19.01 -6.57
C ILE A 604 -14.27 17.66 -7.25
N SER A 605 -14.79 16.61 -6.60
CA SER A 605 -14.88 15.26 -7.16
C SER A 605 -16.33 14.78 -7.09
N VAL A 606 -16.80 14.10 -8.13
CA VAL A 606 -18.14 13.51 -8.19
C VAL A 606 -18.03 12.06 -8.64
N TYR A 607 -18.58 11.17 -7.79
CA TYR A 607 -18.72 9.74 -8.04
C TYR A 607 -19.99 9.22 -7.32
N PRO A 608 -20.75 8.29 -7.94
CA PRO A 608 -20.53 7.71 -9.25
C PRO A 608 -21.14 8.54 -10.39
N LEU A 609 -20.56 8.41 -11.59
CA LEU A 609 -21.12 8.88 -12.85
C LEU A 609 -21.26 7.70 -13.83
N SER A 610 -22.20 7.83 -14.77
CA SER A 610 -22.42 6.82 -15.80
C SER A 610 -21.25 6.79 -16.79
N PRO A 611 -20.73 5.60 -17.14
CA PRO A 611 -19.73 5.48 -18.20
C PRO A 611 -20.32 5.65 -19.61
N GLU A 612 -21.65 5.60 -19.77
CA GLU A 612 -22.32 5.48 -21.07
C GLU A 612 -22.52 6.81 -21.82
N SER A 613 -22.24 7.94 -21.17
CA SER A 613 -22.44 9.28 -21.74
C SER A 613 -21.24 10.19 -21.51
N ASP A 614 -21.12 11.24 -22.33
CA ASP A 614 -20.21 12.35 -22.06
C ASP A 614 -20.57 13.03 -20.73
N ILE A 615 -19.57 13.53 -20.02
CA ILE A 615 -19.78 14.34 -18.81
C ILE A 615 -19.74 15.80 -19.23
N VAL A 616 -20.91 16.43 -19.31
CA VAL A 616 -21.07 17.84 -19.70
C VAL A 616 -21.22 18.71 -18.45
N PHE A 617 -20.40 19.75 -18.33
CA PHE A 617 -20.34 20.56 -17.11
C PHE A 617 -19.89 22.01 -17.36
N ASP A 618 -20.14 22.88 -16.39
CA ASP A 618 -19.53 24.21 -16.28
C ASP A 618 -18.96 24.44 -14.87
N VAL A 619 -17.95 25.30 -14.79
CA VAL A 619 -17.26 25.64 -13.53
C VAL A 619 -17.33 27.14 -13.32
N SER A 620 -17.62 27.55 -12.09
CA SER A 620 -17.64 28.97 -11.70
C SER A 620 -16.73 29.22 -10.51
N VAL A 621 -16.06 30.38 -10.52
CA VAL A 621 -15.19 30.86 -9.44
C VAL A 621 -15.84 32.10 -8.83
N PHE A 622 -15.94 32.12 -7.51
CA PHE A 622 -16.45 33.25 -6.75
C PHE A 622 -15.45 33.67 -5.66
N GLU A 623 -15.36 34.97 -5.40
CA GLU A 623 -14.55 35.55 -4.32
C GLU A 623 -15.24 36.80 -3.80
N GLY A 624 -15.24 37.00 -2.47
CA GLY A 624 -15.93 38.14 -1.85
C GLY A 624 -17.42 38.23 -2.19
N GLY A 625 -18.09 37.09 -2.41
CA GLY A 625 -19.50 37.02 -2.80
C GLY A 625 -19.82 37.34 -4.26
N LYS A 626 -18.82 37.67 -5.10
CA LYS A 626 -19.01 37.96 -6.53
C LYS A 626 -18.53 36.79 -7.41
N GLN A 627 -19.19 36.55 -8.53
CA GLN A 627 -18.72 35.61 -9.54
C GLN A 627 -17.59 36.28 -10.34
N LEU A 628 -16.36 35.79 -10.16
CA LEU A 628 -15.18 36.31 -10.87
C LEU A 628 -15.07 35.73 -12.27
N TRP A 629 -15.50 34.47 -12.44
CA TRP A 629 -15.36 33.74 -13.69
C TRP A 629 -16.35 32.60 -13.76
N LYS A 630 -16.74 32.26 -14.99
CA LYS A 630 -17.50 31.06 -15.32
C LYS A 630 -16.99 30.53 -16.66
N SER A 631 -16.76 29.23 -16.74
CA SER A 631 -16.37 28.57 -17.97
C SER A 631 -17.52 28.61 -18.98
N GLU A 632 -17.17 28.51 -20.26
CA GLU A 632 -18.08 27.95 -21.24
C GLU A 632 -18.43 26.49 -20.87
N GLU A 633 -19.39 25.92 -21.59
CA GLU A 633 -19.73 24.51 -21.42
C GLU A 633 -18.58 23.60 -21.87
N LEU A 634 -18.19 22.68 -21.01
CA LEU A 634 -17.11 21.71 -21.23
C LEU A 634 -17.69 20.30 -21.28
N ALA A 635 -17.00 19.39 -21.99
CA ALA A 635 -17.41 18.00 -22.10
C ALA A 635 -16.22 17.04 -22.06
N LEU A 636 -16.22 16.10 -21.12
CA LEU A 636 -15.26 14.98 -21.09
C LEU A 636 -15.89 13.77 -21.79
N LYS A 637 -15.20 13.21 -22.78
CA LYS A 637 -15.70 12.13 -23.64
C LYS A 637 -15.66 10.76 -22.93
N LYS A 638 -16.48 9.82 -23.41
CA LYS A 638 -16.70 8.50 -22.80
C LYS A 638 -15.83 7.38 -23.33
#